data_AF-A0A7T5ELD8-F1
#
_entry.id   AF-A0A7T5ELD8-F1
#
_cell.length_a   1.000
_cell.length_b   1.000
_cell.length_c   1.000
_cell.angle_alpha   90.00
_cell.angle_beta   90.00
_cell.angle_gamma   90.00
#
_symmetry.space_group_name_H-M   'P 1'
#
loop_
_entity.id
_entity.type
_entity.pdbx_description
1 polymer ?
#
loop_
_entity_poly.entity_id
_entity_poly.type
_entity_poly.pdbx_seq_one_letter_code
_entity_poly.pdbx_strand_id
1 'polypeptide(L)'
;MAIKSMKLKLKTKSGSNALSIRKGLWKTHEMMNAGIAYYMEWLTLLRQESIGLRSKEELRLELILRLKRQQQQNGYVGDSSNIPEEVFTVLRELYECIVPSSVRQSGDAQVLSRKYLSPLVDPKSKGGEGESKAGRKPGWLLKQEAGDPSWEQDYEKAKKRKESDPTARLMQKLREYGLKPLFPLFTNEQKEIQWLPLKENQYVRTWDRDMFQQAIERLLSWESWNLRLKDERDELLQKAVRFEQNYLIDADEWMEPLKQYELARAKELAQVAEAPVTDFMITKRQIRGWKQLSEKWGKLDKNASEEDFIAIIAEVQSSMPKEFGDPILFRFLARPENHWIWRDHQDRLFLFQTYNELKRRLAQVKEQATFTLPDPVNHPLWIRFDARGGNLHDYDLWQESRKSRSRQTVTFSSLIMPSDQGWEEQADVEVEIALSKQFYRQVRIQDHTKGKQEIIFYDYSVHSGKPANIPLHGYLGGAKIQFDRKHLEKNRDKVALGEIGSVFLNVTVDIEPFQPLKNGRLQTPLGQVLKVLPKEWPKVIEYKPSELENWWKETLDAQILSTEQKKGIESLSAGMRIMTVDMGIRSSAAVSIFEIATERPTDSSKLCFRLPDNDLYAVHCRSLLVNLPGEKPDKRIREARELRTNQRYGVRQLIRMLSNIQRLHSRETEAERLKAVTDLEQALWQNENVTQVERDQLIPVLRELLQRVTADPDVWTEQIEKTYRELERLVGAALTKWKKSFGPGRRNLAGLSMWNIEELESLRRMLISWSKRSRRPQEKNHLQEKEQFAQGLLTHIQEVKDNRLKQMANLIVMTALGYKYVDKHAKWVASYPACQIILFEDLSRYRMKQDRSRMENSLLMKWAHRSIPRHTWMQGEPFGLQVGDVRSEFSSRFHARTGAPGIRCHVVTEKDINNPLFKDQLLRKNFLKEEQFQYLQPGDIVPMQGGELFVTLSGPNSQDVILIHADINAAQNLQRRFWTRNQEIFRIVCQAVEYEGNVAFVPKYEKRLGKGLLVKRFADEQVYKWDAQAKLKSKKALPDDSYESEDGEESFEGLEEAKEVRGEYKTLFRDPSGTFFPSDTWRPQVEFWGIVKARLEKLLREKILTGR
;
A
#
# COMPACT_ATOMS: atom_id res chain seq x y z
N MET A 1 -20.02 5.19 -15.52
CA MET A 1 -19.78 6.50 -14.89
C MET A 1 -18.49 6.43 -14.10
N ALA A 2 -17.62 7.43 -14.24
CA ALA A 2 -16.48 7.66 -13.37
C ALA A 2 -16.93 8.51 -12.18
N ILE A 3 -16.80 7.98 -10.96
CA ILE A 3 -17.34 8.62 -9.76
C ILE A 3 -16.24 9.46 -9.09
N LYS A 4 -16.50 10.76 -8.90
CA LYS A 4 -15.62 11.69 -8.20
C LYS A 4 -16.27 12.23 -6.94
N SER A 5 -15.45 12.72 -6.03
CA SER A 5 -15.89 13.38 -4.79
C SER A 5 -15.32 14.79 -4.77
N MET A 6 -16.18 15.78 -4.53
CA MET A 6 -15.80 17.18 -4.36
C MET A 6 -16.25 17.68 -2.99
N LYS A 7 -15.28 18.07 -2.15
CA LYS A 7 -15.53 18.52 -0.79
C LYS A 7 -15.68 20.05 -0.76
N LEU A 8 -16.91 20.51 -0.58
CA LEU A 8 -17.29 21.93 -0.55
C LEU A 8 -17.42 22.39 0.90
N LYS A 9 -16.81 23.51 1.28
CA LYS A 9 -16.86 24.01 2.65
C LYS A 9 -18.14 24.82 2.85
N LEU A 10 -18.93 24.49 3.87
CA LEU A 10 -20.12 25.25 4.25
C LEU A 10 -19.71 26.53 5.02
N LYS A 11 -20.37 27.65 4.76
CA LYS A 11 -20.18 28.91 5.49
C LYS A 11 -21.00 28.89 6.78
N THR A 12 -20.40 28.37 7.84
CA THR A 12 -21.05 28.21 9.16
C THR A 12 -20.62 29.27 10.19
N LYS A 13 -19.79 30.24 9.80
CA LYS A 13 -19.23 31.27 10.71
C LYS A 13 -19.66 32.71 10.37
N SER A 14 -20.50 32.88 9.35
CA SER A 14 -20.89 34.19 8.81
C SER A 14 -22.39 34.19 8.53
N GLY A 15 -23.05 35.33 8.77
CA GLY A 15 -24.51 35.49 8.65
C GLY A 15 -25.21 35.49 10.01
N SER A 16 -26.42 36.07 10.05
CA SER A 16 -27.25 36.19 11.27
C SER A 16 -27.60 34.84 11.89
N ASN A 17 -27.82 33.81 11.05
CA ASN A 17 -28.22 32.47 11.50
C ASN A 17 -27.05 31.50 11.70
N ALA A 18 -25.79 31.97 11.67
CA ALA A 18 -24.61 31.11 11.68
C ALA A 18 -24.52 30.20 12.92
N LEU A 19 -24.90 30.69 14.10
CA LEU A 19 -24.92 29.87 15.31
C LEU A 19 -26.01 28.79 15.25
N SER A 20 -27.21 29.15 14.78
CA SER A 20 -28.33 28.22 14.61
C SER A 20 -27.96 27.09 13.65
N ILE A 21 -27.39 27.42 12.48
CA ILE A 21 -26.90 26.44 11.50
C ILE A 21 -25.85 25.50 12.11
N ARG A 22 -24.88 26.02 12.89
CA ARG A 22 -23.87 25.15 13.52
C ARG A 22 -24.50 24.18 14.52
N LYS A 23 -25.43 24.65 15.34
CA LYS A 23 -26.14 23.81 16.30
C LYS A 23 -26.99 22.74 15.58
N GLY A 24 -27.73 23.13 14.55
CA GLY A 24 -28.58 22.22 13.78
C GLY A 24 -27.79 21.13 13.04
N LEU A 25 -26.73 21.52 12.34
CA LEU A 25 -25.83 20.55 11.67
C LEU A 25 -25.24 19.54 12.65
N TRP A 26 -24.83 19.99 13.85
CA TRP A 26 -24.30 19.10 14.88
C TRP A 26 -25.37 18.19 15.48
N LYS A 27 -26.54 18.72 15.86
CA LYS A 27 -27.62 17.91 16.42
C LYS A 27 -28.09 16.85 15.42
N THR A 28 -28.19 17.20 14.13
CA THR A 28 -28.50 16.22 13.07
C THR A 28 -27.42 15.12 13.01
N HIS A 29 -26.13 15.48 13.11
CA HIS A 29 -25.02 14.52 13.08
C HIS A 29 -25.00 13.61 14.31
N GLU A 30 -25.24 14.17 15.49
CA GLU A 30 -25.36 13.45 16.75
C GLU A 30 -26.51 12.44 16.70
N MET A 31 -27.70 12.92 16.32
CA MET A 31 -28.92 12.13 16.17
C MET A 31 -28.74 10.98 15.18
N MET A 32 -28.11 11.24 14.03
CA MET A 32 -27.79 10.19 13.04
C MET A 32 -26.87 9.10 13.61
N ASN A 33 -25.79 9.47 14.31
CA ASN A 33 -24.86 8.47 14.85
C ASN A 33 -25.49 7.66 15.99
N ALA A 34 -26.27 8.31 16.86
CA ALA A 34 -27.02 7.65 17.92
C ALA A 34 -28.05 6.66 17.35
N GLY A 35 -28.79 7.05 16.30
CA GLY A 35 -29.75 6.17 15.64
C GLY A 35 -29.10 4.97 14.94
N ILE A 36 -27.94 5.16 14.30
CA ILE A 36 -27.19 4.04 13.71
C ILE A 36 -26.71 3.08 14.81
N ALA A 37 -26.18 3.60 15.92
CA ALA A 37 -25.78 2.77 17.06
C ALA A 37 -26.97 1.98 17.62
N TYR A 38 -28.11 2.63 17.81
CA TYR A 38 -29.36 2.00 18.27
C TYR A 38 -29.76 0.79 17.41
N TYR A 39 -29.77 0.94 16.08
CA TYR A 39 -30.11 -0.19 15.20
C TYR A 39 -29.02 -1.26 15.15
N MET A 40 -27.74 -0.87 15.23
CA MET A 40 -26.65 -1.84 15.33
C MET A 40 -26.75 -2.69 16.59
N GLU A 41 -27.05 -2.08 17.74
CA GLU A 41 -27.27 -2.80 18.99
C GLU A 41 -28.38 -3.84 18.87
N TRP A 42 -29.55 -3.44 18.35
CA TRP A 42 -30.65 -4.36 18.10
C TRP A 42 -30.22 -5.55 17.24
N LEU A 43 -29.61 -5.28 16.08
CA LEU A 43 -29.18 -6.33 15.16
C LEU A 43 -28.11 -7.24 15.80
N THR A 44 -27.20 -6.71 16.61
CA THR A 44 -26.23 -7.53 17.34
C THR A 44 -26.83 -8.40 18.43
N LEU A 45 -27.96 -8.00 19.02
CA LEU A 45 -28.70 -8.87 19.93
C LEU A 45 -29.35 -10.02 19.16
N LEU A 46 -29.90 -9.77 17.96
CA LEU A 46 -30.46 -10.82 17.10
C LEU A 46 -29.42 -11.85 16.65
N ARG A 47 -28.14 -11.43 16.55
CA ARG A 47 -27.00 -12.29 16.22
C ARG A 47 -26.76 -13.40 17.26
N GLN A 48 -26.94 -13.14 18.56
CA GLN A 48 -26.84 -14.15 19.63
C GLN A 48 -25.50 -14.90 19.69
N GLU A 49 -24.41 -14.19 19.46
CA GLU A 49 -23.03 -14.68 19.59
C GLU A 49 -22.21 -13.65 20.37
N SER A 50 -21.08 -14.05 20.96
CA SER A 50 -20.21 -13.14 21.71
C SER A 50 -19.70 -11.99 20.83
N ILE A 51 -19.52 -10.82 21.44
CA ILE A 51 -19.06 -9.60 20.77
C ILE A 51 -18.06 -8.87 21.66
N GLY A 52 -16.80 -8.84 21.24
CA GLY A 52 -15.74 -8.21 22.02
C GLY A 52 -15.60 -8.86 23.40
N LEU A 53 -15.81 -8.08 24.46
CA LEU A 53 -15.77 -8.59 25.85
C LEU A 53 -17.12 -9.10 26.35
N ARG A 54 -18.21 -8.86 25.60
CA ARG A 54 -19.57 -9.26 26.00
C ARG A 54 -19.81 -10.72 25.65
N SER A 55 -20.22 -11.51 26.63
CA SER A 55 -20.48 -12.94 26.43
C SER A 55 -21.81 -13.17 25.71
N LYS A 56 -22.00 -14.38 25.17
CA LYS A 56 -23.26 -14.77 24.52
C LYS A 56 -24.44 -14.71 25.50
N GLU A 57 -24.22 -15.12 26.75
CA GLU A 57 -25.22 -15.17 27.81
C GLU A 57 -25.67 -13.76 28.21
N GLU A 58 -24.73 -12.82 28.34
CA GLU A 58 -25.02 -11.41 28.65
C GLU A 58 -25.92 -10.79 27.56
N LEU A 59 -25.55 -10.97 26.29
CA LEU A 59 -26.33 -10.47 25.15
C LEU A 59 -27.72 -11.10 25.08
N ARG A 60 -27.81 -12.39 25.41
CA ARG A 60 -29.08 -13.12 25.42
C ARG A 60 -30.03 -12.63 26.51
N LEU A 61 -29.52 -12.34 27.71
CA LEU A 61 -30.30 -11.75 28.80
C LEU A 61 -30.82 -10.37 28.42
N GLU A 62 -29.99 -9.53 27.81
CA GLU A 62 -30.41 -8.22 27.32
C GLU A 62 -31.52 -8.34 26.25
N LEU A 63 -31.38 -9.28 25.30
CA LEU A 63 -32.39 -9.53 24.29
C LEU A 63 -33.74 -9.92 24.93
N ILE A 64 -33.75 -10.82 25.91
CA ILE A 64 -34.98 -11.22 26.63
C ILE A 64 -35.70 -10.00 27.22
N LEU A 65 -34.96 -9.12 27.90
CA LEU A 65 -35.52 -7.93 28.52
C LEU A 65 -36.14 -6.99 27.49
N ARG A 66 -35.47 -6.78 26.34
CA ARG A 66 -35.98 -5.94 25.26
C ARG A 66 -37.23 -6.54 24.59
N LEU A 67 -37.24 -7.86 24.35
CA LEU A 67 -38.38 -8.56 23.75
C LEU A 67 -39.63 -8.52 24.64
N LYS A 68 -39.48 -8.75 25.95
CA LYS A 68 -40.60 -8.67 26.90
C LYS A 68 -41.21 -7.27 26.92
N ARG A 69 -40.36 -6.23 26.94
CA ARG A 69 -40.82 -4.83 26.85
C ARG A 69 -41.58 -4.58 25.54
N GLN A 70 -41.09 -5.12 24.42
CA GLN A 70 -41.75 -4.95 23.14
C GLN A 70 -43.11 -5.67 23.08
N GLN A 71 -43.21 -6.90 23.60
CA GLN A 71 -44.48 -7.63 23.70
C GLN A 71 -45.52 -6.84 24.49
N GLN A 72 -45.10 -6.22 25.61
CA GLN A 72 -45.95 -5.35 26.40
C GLN A 72 -46.41 -4.12 25.60
N GLN A 73 -45.51 -3.46 24.89
CA GLN A 73 -45.84 -2.30 24.04
C GLN A 73 -46.78 -2.66 22.89
N ASN A 74 -46.67 -3.89 22.36
CA ASN A 74 -47.52 -4.39 21.28
C ASN A 74 -48.89 -4.88 21.79
N GLY A 75 -49.13 -4.90 23.10
CA GLY A 75 -50.39 -5.39 23.68
C GLY A 75 -50.56 -6.92 23.56
N TYR A 76 -49.46 -7.69 23.61
CA TYR A 76 -49.50 -9.14 23.52
C TYR A 76 -50.18 -9.77 24.75
N VAL A 77 -51.18 -10.63 24.51
CA VAL A 77 -52.05 -11.23 25.55
C VAL A 77 -51.60 -12.65 25.94
N GLY A 78 -50.54 -13.20 25.34
CA GLY A 78 -50.00 -14.53 25.67
C GLY A 78 -49.11 -14.55 26.93
N ASP A 79 -48.61 -15.73 27.29
CA ASP A 79 -47.69 -15.89 28.44
C ASP A 79 -46.38 -15.12 28.19
N SER A 80 -46.24 -13.98 28.87
CA SER A 80 -45.09 -13.08 28.80
C SER A 80 -44.04 -13.38 29.87
N SER A 81 -44.27 -14.39 30.72
CA SER A 81 -43.35 -14.75 31.80
C SER A 81 -42.05 -15.37 31.27
N ASN A 82 -42.09 -16.06 30.12
CA ASN A 82 -40.93 -16.68 29.48
C ASN A 82 -40.91 -16.50 27.95
N ILE A 83 -39.73 -16.27 27.37
CA ILE A 83 -39.54 -16.18 25.90
C ILE A 83 -39.15 -17.58 25.39
N PRO A 84 -39.94 -18.22 24.51
CA PRO A 84 -39.64 -19.58 24.01
C PRO A 84 -38.32 -19.68 23.25
N GLU A 85 -37.66 -20.85 23.30
CA GLU A 85 -36.40 -21.11 22.57
C GLU A 85 -36.55 -20.90 21.05
N GLU A 86 -37.73 -21.19 20.52
CA GLU A 86 -38.05 -21.02 19.11
C GLU A 86 -37.94 -19.55 18.66
N VAL A 87 -38.26 -18.59 19.52
CA VAL A 87 -38.13 -17.16 19.21
C VAL A 87 -36.67 -16.82 18.90
N PHE A 88 -35.73 -17.36 19.67
CA PHE A 88 -34.30 -17.14 19.44
C PHE A 88 -33.85 -17.70 18.09
N THR A 89 -34.36 -18.86 17.70
CA THR A 89 -34.10 -19.45 16.38
C THR A 89 -34.62 -18.55 15.25
N VAL A 90 -35.86 -18.08 15.37
CA VAL A 90 -36.49 -17.16 14.40
C VAL A 90 -35.72 -15.85 14.29
N LEU A 91 -35.29 -15.27 15.42
CA LEU A 91 -34.54 -14.01 15.45
C LEU A 91 -33.13 -14.16 14.88
N ARG A 92 -32.49 -15.32 15.09
CA ARG A 92 -31.20 -15.61 14.46
C ARG A 92 -31.32 -15.74 12.95
N GLU A 93 -32.33 -16.47 12.47
CA GLU A 93 -32.58 -16.61 11.04
C GLU A 93 -32.94 -15.27 10.39
N LEU A 94 -33.70 -14.42 11.09
CA LEU A 94 -33.96 -13.05 10.67
C LEU A 94 -32.66 -12.22 10.57
N TYR A 95 -31.75 -12.35 11.54
CA TYR A 95 -30.44 -11.70 11.48
C TYR A 95 -29.66 -12.12 10.23
N GLU A 96 -29.62 -13.42 9.93
CA GLU A 96 -28.93 -13.95 8.74
C GLU A 96 -29.56 -13.45 7.44
N CYS A 97 -30.86 -13.20 7.42
CA CYS A 97 -31.54 -12.59 6.26
C CYS A 97 -31.20 -11.09 6.11
N ILE A 98 -31.06 -10.36 7.21
CA ILE A 98 -30.71 -8.92 7.21
C ILE A 98 -29.21 -8.71 6.96
N VAL A 99 -28.38 -9.63 7.46
CA VAL A 99 -26.90 -9.61 7.38
C VAL A 99 -26.42 -10.94 6.78
N PRO A 100 -26.69 -11.21 5.48
CA PRO A 100 -26.34 -12.46 4.80
C PRO A 100 -24.85 -12.80 4.80
N SER A 101 -23.97 -11.82 5.00
CA SER A 101 -22.53 -12.09 5.10
C SER A 101 -22.15 -12.93 6.31
N SER A 102 -23.00 -13.00 7.36
CA SER A 102 -22.82 -13.92 8.51
C SER A 102 -22.86 -15.40 8.09
N VAL A 103 -23.51 -15.71 6.97
CA VAL A 103 -23.65 -17.07 6.40
C VAL A 103 -23.02 -17.18 5.01
N ARG A 104 -21.96 -16.40 4.73
CA ARG A 104 -21.22 -16.37 3.45
C ARG A 104 -22.05 -15.99 2.21
N GLN A 105 -23.18 -15.30 2.41
CA GLN A 105 -24.00 -14.80 1.31
C GLN A 105 -23.77 -13.30 1.07
N SER A 106 -23.96 -12.84 -0.17
CA SER A 106 -23.82 -11.42 -0.51
C SER A 106 -25.11 -10.65 -0.23
N GLY A 107 -25.00 -9.43 0.29
CA GLY A 107 -26.13 -8.55 0.54
C GLY A 107 -25.88 -7.12 0.06
N ASP A 108 -26.93 -6.46 -0.44
CA ASP A 108 -26.93 -5.03 -0.72
C ASP A 108 -27.70 -4.32 0.40
N ALA A 109 -27.01 -3.49 1.18
CA ALA A 109 -27.60 -2.85 2.36
C ALA A 109 -28.77 -1.91 2.03
N GLN A 110 -28.75 -1.25 0.87
CA GLN A 110 -29.84 -0.37 0.43
C GLN A 110 -31.10 -1.20 0.15
N VAL A 111 -30.95 -2.35 -0.50
CA VAL A 111 -32.06 -3.27 -0.77
C VAL A 111 -32.56 -3.90 0.53
N LEU A 112 -31.65 -4.39 1.38
CA LEU A 112 -31.99 -5.06 2.63
C LEU A 112 -32.69 -4.13 3.63
N SER A 113 -32.18 -2.90 3.80
CA SER A 113 -32.81 -1.89 4.66
C SER A 113 -34.27 -1.64 4.24
N ARG A 114 -34.51 -1.47 2.94
CA ARG A 114 -35.87 -1.26 2.41
C ARG A 114 -36.75 -2.49 2.54
N LYS A 115 -36.18 -3.68 2.34
CA LYS A 115 -36.91 -4.94 2.44
C LYS A 115 -37.38 -5.20 3.87
N TYR A 116 -36.57 -4.88 4.88
CA TYR A 116 -36.83 -5.30 6.26
C TYR A 116 -37.31 -4.21 7.21
N LEU A 117 -36.90 -2.94 7.08
CA LEU A 117 -37.24 -1.92 8.08
C LEU A 117 -38.76 -1.76 8.27
N SER A 118 -39.49 -1.45 7.20
CA SER A 118 -40.94 -1.25 7.30
C SER A 118 -41.68 -2.50 7.80
N PRO A 119 -41.44 -3.72 7.29
CA PRO A 119 -42.07 -4.93 7.84
C PRO A 119 -41.80 -5.22 9.31
N LEU A 120 -40.65 -4.77 9.84
CA LEU A 120 -40.28 -4.98 11.23
C LEU A 120 -40.86 -3.92 12.18
N VAL A 121 -41.19 -2.72 11.70
CA VAL A 121 -41.59 -1.60 12.58
C VAL A 121 -43.03 -1.12 12.37
N ASP A 122 -43.59 -1.33 11.18
CA ASP A 122 -44.95 -0.93 10.84
C ASP A 122 -45.89 -2.14 11.00
N PRO A 123 -46.85 -2.10 11.95
CA PRO A 123 -47.78 -3.20 12.18
C PRO A 123 -48.65 -3.52 10.96
N LYS A 124 -48.90 -2.54 10.08
CA LYS A 124 -49.74 -2.66 8.88
C LYS A 124 -48.94 -2.89 7.59
N SER A 125 -47.61 -2.95 7.67
CA SER A 125 -46.78 -3.15 6.48
C SER A 125 -47.01 -4.52 5.87
N LYS A 126 -47.37 -4.51 4.57
CA LYS A 126 -47.46 -5.69 3.69
C LYS A 126 -46.14 -6.05 3.01
N GLY A 127 -45.06 -5.34 3.33
CA GLY A 127 -43.74 -5.60 2.75
C GLY A 127 -43.22 -6.98 3.17
N GLY A 128 -42.64 -7.73 2.23
CA GLY A 128 -42.12 -9.08 2.50
C GLY A 128 -43.17 -10.19 2.56
N GLU A 129 -44.47 -9.87 2.50
CA GLU A 129 -45.58 -10.84 2.57
C GLU A 129 -46.05 -11.32 1.19
N GLY A 130 -45.53 -10.73 0.11
CA GLY A 130 -45.84 -11.13 -1.27
C GLY A 130 -47.15 -10.59 -1.83
N GLU A 131 -47.89 -9.77 -1.06
CA GLU A 131 -49.19 -9.20 -1.42
C GLU A 131 -49.11 -7.82 -2.11
N SER A 132 -47.99 -7.11 -1.96
CA SER A 132 -47.83 -5.77 -2.53
C SER A 132 -47.64 -5.82 -4.06
N LYS A 133 -48.45 -5.06 -4.79
CA LYS A 133 -48.28 -4.80 -6.23
C LYS A 133 -47.36 -3.61 -6.53
N ALA A 134 -46.89 -2.91 -5.50
CA ALA A 134 -46.02 -1.76 -5.63
C ALA A 134 -44.54 -2.16 -5.68
N GLY A 135 -43.74 -1.49 -6.53
CA GLY A 135 -42.30 -1.73 -6.64
C GLY A 135 -41.77 -1.60 -8.08
N ARG A 136 -40.46 -1.69 -8.25
CA ARG A 136 -39.85 -1.75 -9.58
C ARG A 136 -40.21 -3.08 -10.25
N LYS A 137 -40.59 -3.03 -11.53
CA LYS A 137 -40.80 -4.23 -12.34
C LYS A 137 -39.56 -5.15 -12.28
N PRO A 138 -39.72 -6.46 -12.10
CA PRO A 138 -38.60 -7.39 -12.08
C PRO A 138 -37.91 -7.46 -13.45
N GLY A 139 -36.63 -7.83 -13.47
CA GLY A 139 -35.82 -7.82 -14.68
C GLY A 139 -36.37 -8.71 -15.81
N TRP A 140 -36.95 -9.86 -15.47
CA TRP A 140 -37.60 -10.75 -16.45
C TRP A 140 -38.79 -10.08 -17.14
N LEU A 141 -39.59 -9.30 -16.40
CA LEU A 141 -40.76 -8.61 -16.97
C LEU A 141 -40.32 -7.48 -17.92
N LEU A 142 -39.26 -6.76 -17.54
CA LEU A 142 -38.66 -5.74 -18.43
C LEU A 142 -38.09 -6.36 -19.71
N LYS A 143 -37.48 -7.55 -19.61
CA LYS A 143 -36.99 -8.30 -20.77
C LYS A 143 -38.12 -8.84 -21.65
N GLN A 144 -39.18 -9.35 -21.03
CA GLN A 144 -40.38 -9.80 -21.72
C GLN A 144 -41.01 -8.64 -22.51
N GLU A 145 -41.17 -7.48 -21.87
CA GLU A 145 -41.67 -6.25 -22.51
C GLU A 145 -40.74 -5.76 -23.64
N ALA A 146 -39.43 -6.03 -23.55
CA ALA A 146 -38.44 -5.70 -24.57
C ALA A 146 -38.26 -6.77 -25.67
N GLY A 147 -38.99 -7.90 -25.60
CA GLY A 147 -38.87 -9.00 -26.56
C GLY A 147 -37.59 -9.83 -26.47
N ASP A 148 -36.84 -9.76 -25.35
CA ASP A 148 -35.62 -10.55 -25.15
C ASP A 148 -35.98 -12.00 -24.74
N PRO A 149 -35.66 -13.04 -25.55
CA PRO A 149 -36.06 -14.42 -25.30
C PRO A 149 -35.46 -15.04 -24.03
N SER A 150 -34.47 -14.40 -23.39
CA SER A 150 -33.90 -14.84 -22.12
C SER A 150 -34.82 -14.60 -20.91
N TRP A 151 -35.98 -13.96 -21.09
CA TRP A 151 -36.91 -13.63 -20.00
C TRP A 151 -37.49 -14.85 -19.29
N GLU A 152 -37.77 -15.96 -19.99
CA GLU A 152 -38.36 -17.18 -19.42
C GLU A 152 -37.41 -17.81 -18.37
N GLN A 153 -36.12 -17.87 -18.70
CA GLN A 153 -35.09 -18.37 -17.79
C GLN A 153 -34.96 -17.47 -16.55
N ASP A 154 -35.07 -16.15 -16.72
CA ASP A 154 -35.01 -15.21 -15.61
C ASP A 154 -36.28 -15.22 -14.74
N TYR A 155 -37.44 -15.53 -15.33
CA TYR A 155 -38.70 -15.74 -14.60
C TYR A 155 -38.60 -16.98 -13.69
N GLU A 156 -38.16 -18.12 -14.22
CA GLU A 156 -37.99 -19.34 -13.43
C GLU A 156 -36.98 -19.14 -12.29
N LYS A 157 -35.87 -18.43 -12.54
CA LYS A 157 -34.93 -18.05 -11.48
C LYS A 157 -35.59 -17.17 -10.41
N ALA A 158 -36.40 -16.19 -10.81
CA ALA A 158 -37.10 -15.31 -9.88
C ALA A 158 -38.15 -16.05 -9.05
N LYS A 159 -38.88 -16.99 -9.66
CA LYS A 159 -39.86 -17.85 -8.99
C LYS A 159 -39.20 -18.73 -7.92
N LYS A 160 -38.15 -19.46 -8.28
CA LYS A 160 -37.36 -20.27 -7.34
C LYS A 160 -36.81 -19.45 -6.18
N ARG A 161 -36.26 -18.25 -6.47
CA ARG A 161 -35.78 -17.33 -5.42
C ARG A 161 -36.88 -16.91 -4.46
N LYS A 162 -38.08 -16.63 -4.96
CA LYS A 162 -39.23 -16.23 -4.13
C LYS A 162 -39.72 -17.40 -3.26
N GLU A 163 -39.77 -18.61 -3.80
CA GLU A 163 -40.15 -19.82 -3.04
C GLU A 163 -39.16 -20.13 -1.91
N SER A 164 -37.86 -19.87 -2.13
CA SER A 164 -36.82 -20.04 -1.10
C SER A 164 -36.70 -18.89 -0.09
N ASP A 165 -37.42 -17.78 -0.25
CA ASP A 165 -37.28 -16.59 0.61
C ASP A 165 -38.06 -16.78 1.92
N PRO A 166 -37.39 -16.92 3.09
CA PRO A 166 -38.06 -17.19 4.36
C PRO A 166 -38.80 -15.96 4.92
N THR A 167 -38.68 -14.79 4.29
CA THR A 167 -39.18 -13.51 4.83
C THR A 167 -40.65 -13.55 5.23
N ALA A 168 -41.54 -14.09 4.38
CA ALA A 168 -42.97 -14.14 4.69
C ALA A 168 -43.27 -14.99 5.94
N ARG A 169 -42.64 -16.17 6.03
CA ARG A 169 -42.75 -17.07 7.19
C ARG A 169 -42.22 -16.40 8.46
N LEU A 170 -41.07 -15.72 8.38
CA LEU A 170 -40.48 -15.00 9.50
C LEU A 170 -41.41 -13.89 10.01
N MET A 171 -41.99 -13.08 9.11
CA MET A 171 -42.93 -12.01 9.49
C MET A 171 -44.21 -12.56 10.14
N GLN A 172 -44.67 -13.73 9.70
CA GLN A 172 -45.80 -14.42 10.33
C GLN A 172 -45.46 -14.87 11.76
N LYS A 173 -44.33 -15.56 11.96
CA LYS A 173 -43.90 -16.00 13.30
C LYS A 173 -43.70 -14.83 14.26
N LEU A 174 -43.11 -13.71 13.79
CA LEU A 174 -42.99 -12.51 14.62
C LEU A 174 -44.35 -11.97 15.07
N ARG A 175 -45.40 -12.04 14.24
CA ARG A 175 -46.77 -11.69 14.66
C ARG A 175 -47.32 -12.65 15.71
N GLU A 176 -47.14 -13.96 15.51
CA GLU A 176 -47.62 -15.00 16.43
C GLU A 176 -47.05 -14.82 17.84
N TYR A 177 -45.79 -14.40 17.96
CA TYR A 177 -45.15 -14.12 19.26
C TYR A 177 -45.36 -12.69 19.79
N GLY A 178 -46.20 -11.87 19.15
CA GLY A 178 -46.43 -10.48 19.57
C GLY A 178 -45.22 -9.56 19.41
N LEU A 179 -44.33 -9.86 18.47
CA LEU A 179 -43.07 -9.14 18.18
C LEU A 179 -43.11 -8.38 16.85
N LYS A 180 -44.29 -8.07 16.32
CA LYS A 180 -44.46 -7.12 15.21
C LYS A 180 -45.34 -5.96 15.70
N PRO A 181 -44.82 -4.74 15.85
CA PRO A 181 -43.44 -4.29 15.61
C PRO A 181 -42.36 -4.96 16.51
N LEU A 182 -41.15 -5.16 15.97
CA LEU A 182 -40.03 -5.82 16.67
C LEU A 182 -39.23 -4.85 17.56
N PHE A 183 -39.17 -3.59 17.16
CA PHE A 183 -38.55 -2.51 17.92
C PHE A 183 -39.18 -1.17 17.52
N PRO A 184 -39.16 -0.15 18.40
CA PRO A 184 -39.65 1.18 18.03
C PRO A 184 -38.69 1.87 17.04
N LEU A 185 -39.22 2.82 16.28
CA LEU A 185 -38.42 3.70 15.44
C LEU A 185 -37.61 4.65 16.31
N PHE A 186 -36.32 4.81 16.02
CA PHE A 186 -35.45 5.71 16.77
C PHE A 186 -36.00 7.14 16.81
N THR A 187 -36.49 7.67 15.67
CA THR A 187 -37.07 9.03 15.65
C THR A 187 -38.31 9.19 16.54
N ASN A 188 -39.09 8.13 16.76
CA ASN A 188 -40.26 8.19 17.64
C ASN A 188 -39.87 8.20 19.13
N GLU A 189 -38.68 7.70 19.47
CA GLU A 189 -38.14 7.75 20.84
C GLU A 189 -37.52 9.13 21.17
N GLN A 190 -37.18 9.93 20.16
CA GLN A 190 -36.61 11.28 20.34
C GLN A 190 -37.73 12.32 20.57
N LYS A 191 -38.16 12.46 21.84
CA LYS A 191 -39.25 13.36 22.24
C LYS A 191 -38.84 14.83 22.28
N GLU A 192 -37.55 15.12 22.35
CA GLU A 192 -37.03 16.49 22.40
C GLU A 192 -36.97 17.18 21.03
N ILE A 193 -37.28 16.45 19.95
CA ILE A 193 -37.31 16.96 18.58
C ILE A 193 -38.77 17.04 18.11
N GLN A 194 -39.22 18.23 17.73
CA GLN A 194 -40.48 18.43 17.04
C GLN A 194 -40.34 18.04 15.57
N TRP A 195 -40.72 16.82 15.25
CA TRP A 195 -40.64 16.28 13.89
C TRP A 195 -41.69 16.87 12.95
N LEU A 196 -41.39 16.89 11.65
CA LEU A 196 -42.40 17.20 10.65
C LEU A 196 -43.52 16.14 10.68
N PRO A 197 -44.78 16.52 10.41
CA PRO A 197 -45.88 15.58 10.34
C PRO A 197 -45.61 14.49 9.29
N LEU A 198 -45.92 13.25 9.65
CA LEU A 198 -45.89 12.13 8.71
C LEU A 198 -46.97 12.33 7.63
N LYS A 199 -46.64 11.97 6.39
CA LYS A 199 -47.64 11.90 5.31
C LYS A 199 -48.63 10.75 5.57
N GLU A 200 -49.83 10.83 5.00
CA GLU A 200 -50.94 9.89 5.23
C GLU A 200 -50.57 8.39 5.11
N ASN A 201 -49.68 8.04 4.17
CA ASN A 201 -49.19 6.68 3.94
C ASN A 201 -47.73 6.45 4.37
N GLN A 202 -47.20 7.30 5.26
CA GLN A 202 -45.82 7.23 5.72
C GLN A 202 -45.77 6.84 7.19
N TYR A 203 -45.26 5.65 7.48
CA TYR A 203 -45.02 5.22 8.86
C TYR A 203 -43.58 5.48 9.33
N VAL A 204 -42.61 5.36 8.42
CA VAL A 204 -41.18 5.46 8.71
C VAL A 204 -40.61 6.78 8.17
N ARG A 205 -39.92 7.54 9.01
CA ARG A 205 -39.17 8.73 8.57
C ARG A 205 -37.95 8.35 7.75
N THR A 206 -37.55 9.25 6.86
CA THR A 206 -36.42 9.00 5.98
C THR A 206 -35.09 8.95 6.75
N TRP A 207 -34.97 9.66 7.88
CA TRP A 207 -33.85 9.56 8.82
C TRP A 207 -33.62 8.12 9.30
N ASP A 208 -34.66 7.42 9.76
CA ASP A 208 -34.55 6.02 10.21
C ASP A 208 -34.11 5.08 9.09
N ARG A 209 -34.54 5.34 7.85
CA ARG A 209 -34.12 4.54 6.68
C ARG A 209 -32.62 4.65 6.42
N ASP A 210 -32.06 5.86 6.49
CA ASP A 210 -30.61 6.06 6.36
C ASP A 210 -29.88 5.42 7.54
N MET A 211 -30.33 5.64 8.78
CA MET A 211 -29.69 5.05 9.96
C MET A 211 -29.63 3.52 9.90
N PHE A 212 -30.76 2.88 9.57
CA PHE A 212 -30.85 1.43 9.46
C PHE A 212 -30.01 0.89 8.30
N GLN A 213 -29.99 1.59 7.16
CA GLN A 213 -29.12 1.23 6.04
C GLN A 213 -27.64 1.27 6.44
N GLN A 214 -27.19 2.35 7.09
CA GLN A 214 -25.80 2.46 7.54
C GLN A 214 -25.45 1.41 8.61
N ALA A 215 -26.39 1.04 9.48
CA ALA A 215 -26.20 -0.06 10.44
C ALA A 215 -25.94 -1.40 9.73
N ILE A 216 -26.75 -1.74 8.72
CA ILE A 216 -26.57 -2.95 7.91
C ILE A 216 -25.24 -2.93 7.17
N GLU A 217 -24.84 -1.81 6.55
CA GLU A 217 -23.56 -1.69 5.85
C GLU A 217 -22.37 -2.03 6.77
N ARG A 218 -22.40 -1.57 8.02
CA ARG A 218 -21.34 -1.84 9.00
C ARG A 218 -21.32 -3.31 9.39
N LEU A 219 -22.48 -3.92 9.61
CA LEU A 219 -22.58 -5.34 10.01
C LEU A 219 -22.23 -6.28 8.85
N LEU A 220 -22.64 -5.98 7.62
CA LEU A 220 -22.27 -6.75 6.44
C LEU A 220 -20.75 -6.86 6.30
N SER A 221 -20.07 -5.72 6.43
CA SER A 221 -18.61 -5.67 6.39
C SER A 221 -17.99 -6.38 7.58
N TRP A 222 -18.49 -6.18 8.79
CA TRP A 222 -17.92 -6.76 10.01
C TRP A 222 -18.01 -8.30 10.02
N GLU A 223 -19.15 -8.86 9.63
CA GLU A 223 -19.31 -10.33 9.55
C GLU A 223 -18.46 -10.96 8.46
N SER A 224 -18.30 -10.26 7.33
CA SER A 224 -17.35 -10.71 6.29
C SER A 224 -15.91 -10.79 6.83
N TRP A 225 -15.52 -9.85 7.71
CA TRP A 225 -14.22 -9.88 8.39
C TRP A 225 -14.12 -10.97 9.45
N ASN A 226 -15.18 -11.25 10.20
CA ASN A 226 -15.21 -12.37 11.16
C ASN A 226 -14.95 -13.71 10.47
N LEU A 227 -15.68 -13.98 9.37
CA LEU A 227 -15.49 -15.22 8.61
C LEU A 227 -14.10 -15.30 7.98
N ARG A 228 -13.57 -14.17 7.47
CA ARG A 228 -12.21 -14.13 6.93
C ARG A 228 -11.15 -14.45 7.98
N LEU A 229 -11.30 -13.94 9.21
CA LEU A 229 -10.36 -14.24 10.30
C LEU A 229 -10.45 -15.70 10.75
N LYS A 230 -11.67 -16.26 10.76
CA LYS A 230 -11.88 -17.68 11.00
C LYS A 230 -11.18 -18.55 9.94
N ASP A 231 -11.39 -18.24 8.67
CA ASP A 231 -10.75 -18.93 7.55
C ASP A 231 -9.23 -18.83 7.63
N GLU A 232 -8.69 -17.63 7.90
CA GLU A 232 -7.25 -17.40 8.07
C GLU A 232 -6.68 -18.22 9.23
N ARG A 233 -7.39 -18.32 10.36
CA ARG A 233 -6.98 -19.15 11.50
C ARG A 233 -7.00 -20.63 11.16
N ASP A 234 -8.08 -21.12 10.54
CA ASP A 234 -8.24 -22.53 10.19
C ASP A 234 -7.18 -22.97 9.18
N GLU A 235 -6.90 -22.14 8.16
CA GLU A 235 -5.80 -22.35 7.21
C GLU A 235 -4.43 -22.39 7.90
N LEU A 236 -4.16 -21.46 8.83
CA LEU A 236 -2.89 -21.44 9.57
C LEU A 236 -2.71 -22.66 10.47
N LEU A 237 -3.79 -23.13 11.13
CA LEU A 237 -3.75 -24.35 11.95
C LEU A 237 -3.43 -25.58 11.10
N GLN A 238 -4.12 -25.74 9.96
CA GLN A 238 -3.84 -26.83 9.03
C GLN A 238 -2.41 -26.77 8.50
N LYS A 239 -1.92 -25.57 8.17
CA LYS A 239 -0.53 -25.35 7.74
C LYS A 239 0.47 -25.71 8.83
N ALA A 240 0.22 -25.35 10.09
CA ALA A 240 1.09 -25.68 11.21
C ALA A 240 1.18 -27.20 11.44
N VAL A 241 0.04 -27.90 11.51
CA VAL A 241 -0.01 -29.35 11.66
C VAL A 241 0.70 -30.06 10.50
N ARG A 242 0.43 -29.63 9.26
CA ARG A 242 1.10 -30.18 8.07
C ARG A 242 2.60 -29.92 8.06
N PHE A 243 3.04 -28.77 8.58
CA PHE A 243 4.46 -28.43 8.66
C PHE A 243 5.18 -29.33 9.69
N GLU A 244 4.61 -29.48 10.88
CA GLU A 244 5.15 -30.36 11.93
C GLU A 244 5.27 -31.81 11.44
N GLN A 245 4.20 -32.33 10.82
CA GLN A 245 4.17 -33.70 10.30
C GLN A 245 5.19 -33.98 9.19
N ASN A 246 5.50 -32.99 8.35
CA ASN A 246 6.38 -33.20 7.18
C ASN A 246 7.85 -32.88 7.44
N TYR A 247 8.14 -31.96 8.36
CA TYR A 247 9.48 -31.40 8.51
C TYR A 247 10.07 -31.49 9.92
N LEU A 248 9.24 -31.75 10.94
CA LEU A 248 9.67 -31.79 12.35
C LEU A 248 9.46 -33.18 13.00
N ILE A 249 9.47 -34.25 12.20
CA ILE A 249 9.49 -35.62 12.71
C ILE A 249 10.78 -35.82 13.53
N ASP A 250 10.64 -36.30 14.77
CA ASP A 250 11.75 -36.53 15.72
C ASP A 250 12.64 -35.30 15.96
N ALA A 251 12.09 -34.10 15.84
CA ALA A 251 12.84 -32.86 15.91
C ALA A 251 13.16 -32.35 17.32
N ASP A 252 12.59 -32.97 18.36
CA ASP A 252 12.67 -32.46 19.73
C ASP A 252 14.11 -32.33 20.23
N GLU A 253 14.98 -33.30 19.92
CA GLU A 253 16.37 -33.28 20.37
C GLU A 253 17.13 -32.03 19.89
N TRP A 254 17.09 -31.73 18.59
CA TRP A 254 17.82 -30.59 18.02
C TRP A 254 17.11 -29.24 18.21
N MET A 255 15.80 -29.25 18.43
CA MET A 255 15.03 -28.05 18.73
C MET A 255 15.19 -27.61 20.18
N GLU A 256 15.41 -28.53 21.12
CA GLU A 256 15.46 -28.21 22.55
C GLU A 256 16.55 -27.18 22.91
N PRO A 257 17.82 -27.28 22.42
CA PRO A 257 18.83 -26.24 22.65
C PRO A 257 18.40 -24.86 22.13
N LEU A 258 17.67 -24.80 21.01
CA LEU A 258 17.17 -23.55 20.44
C LEU A 258 16.03 -22.97 21.29
N LYS A 259 15.10 -23.80 21.78
CA LYS A 259 14.05 -23.39 22.73
C LYS A 259 14.65 -22.88 24.04
N GLN A 260 15.69 -23.54 24.55
CA GLN A 260 16.41 -23.11 25.76
C GLN A 260 17.15 -21.79 25.54
N TYR A 261 17.79 -21.60 24.38
CA TYR A 261 18.36 -20.31 23.99
C TYR A 261 17.29 -19.21 23.99
N GLU A 262 16.10 -19.48 23.43
CA GLU A 262 15.01 -18.52 23.41
C GLU A 262 14.54 -18.12 24.81
N LEU A 263 14.39 -19.09 25.71
CA LEU A 263 14.02 -18.86 27.12
C LEU A 263 15.09 -18.06 27.86
N ALA A 264 16.36 -18.41 27.70
CA ALA A 264 17.47 -17.68 28.30
C ALA A 264 17.53 -16.24 27.77
N ARG A 265 17.33 -16.05 26.47
CA ARG A 265 17.34 -14.73 25.83
C ARG A 265 16.13 -13.89 26.25
N ALA A 266 14.96 -14.48 26.44
CA ALA A 266 13.78 -13.80 26.98
C ALA A 266 14.05 -13.26 28.39
N LYS A 267 14.67 -14.07 29.26
CA LYS A 267 15.06 -13.68 30.63
C LYS A 267 16.12 -12.57 30.61
N GLU A 268 17.16 -12.71 29.80
CA GLU A 268 18.21 -11.69 29.66
C GLU A 268 17.61 -10.37 29.17
N LEU A 269 16.78 -10.39 28.13
CA LEU A 269 16.14 -9.19 27.59
C LEU A 269 15.19 -8.56 28.61
N ALA A 270 14.45 -9.35 29.38
CA ALA A 270 13.57 -8.87 30.44
C ALA A 270 14.36 -8.20 31.58
N GLN A 271 15.48 -8.79 31.99
CA GLN A 271 16.37 -8.26 33.01
C GLN A 271 17.04 -6.95 32.55
N VAL A 272 17.64 -6.96 31.36
CA VAL A 272 18.23 -5.75 30.74
C VAL A 272 17.15 -4.69 30.49
N ALA A 273 15.92 -5.13 30.21
CA ALA A 273 14.83 -4.22 29.96
C ALA A 273 14.05 -3.77 31.19
N GLU A 274 14.31 -4.33 32.38
CA GLU A 274 13.48 -4.16 33.57
C GLU A 274 11.97 -4.29 33.24
N ALA A 275 11.64 -5.28 32.41
CA ALA A 275 10.29 -5.50 31.88
C ALA A 275 9.81 -6.92 32.19
N PRO A 276 8.50 -7.18 32.17
CA PRO A 276 7.99 -8.54 32.26
C PRO A 276 8.63 -9.42 31.18
N VAL A 277 8.92 -10.68 31.53
CA VAL A 277 9.41 -11.65 30.56
C VAL A 277 8.37 -11.80 29.46
N THR A 278 8.78 -11.51 28.23
CA THR A 278 7.96 -11.68 27.02
C THR A 278 8.54 -12.80 26.19
N ASP A 279 7.67 -13.53 25.50
CA ASP A 279 8.12 -14.63 24.64
C ASP A 279 9.07 -14.11 23.56
N PHE A 280 10.32 -14.54 23.63
CA PHE A 280 11.30 -14.35 22.59
C PHE A 280 11.27 -15.56 21.66
N MET A 281 11.21 -15.32 20.35
CA MET A 281 11.29 -16.37 19.34
C MET A 281 12.22 -15.93 18.21
N ILE A 282 13.12 -16.82 17.80
CA ILE A 282 14.05 -16.64 16.69
C ILE A 282 13.26 -16.31 15.43
N THR A 283 13.63 -15.20 14.80
CA THR A 283 12.95 -14.64 13.63
C THR A 283 13.78 -14.76 12.37
N LYS A 284 13.12 -14.68 11.21
CA LYS A 284 13.80 -14.57 9.90
C LYS A 284 14.83 -13.45 9.87
N ARG A 285 14.59 -12.36 10.59
CA ARG A 285 15.54 -11.24 10.70
C ARG A 285 16.84 -11.61 11.41
N GLN A 286 16.76 -12.47 12.42
CA GLN A 286 17.92 -12.84 13.23
C GLN A 286 18.81 -13.86 12.54
N ILE A 287 18.26 -14.67 11.64
CA ILE A 287 19.00 -15.69 10.89
C ILE A 287 19.54 -15.20 9.54
N ARG A 288 19.45 -13.89 9.24
CA ARG A 288 19.97 -13.38 7.94
C ARG A 288 21.48 -13.56 7.83
N GLY A 289 21.92 -13.95 6.64
CA GLY A 289 23.32 -14.31 6.38
C GLY A 289 23.66 -15.76 6.75
N TRP A 290 22.72 -16.52 7.33
CA TRP A 290 22.93 -17.91 7.74
C TRP A 290 23.43 -18.81 6.61
N LYS A 291 22.88 -18.71 5.40
CA LYS A 291 23.33 -19.50 4.24
C LYS A 291 24.82 -19.29 3.95
N GLN A 292 25.27 -18.04 3.88
CA GLN A 292 26.69 -17.72 3.63
C GLN A 292 27.59 -18.12 4.81
N LEU A 293 27.07 -17.98 6.03
CA LEU A 293 27.80 -18.31 7.25
C LEU A 293 28.01 -19.82 7.38
N SER A 294 26.95 -20.62 7.24
CA SER A 294 26.99 -22.08 7.31
C SER A 294 27.83 -22.70 6.19
N GLU A 295 27.80 -22.15 4.97
CA GLU A 295 28.68 -22.56 3.86
C GLU A 295 30.16 -22.33 4.18
N LYS A 296 30.51 -21.20 4.81
CA LYS A 296 31.90 -20.90 5.20
C LYS A 296 32.34 -21.72 6.40
N TRP A 297 31.49 -21.87 7.41
CA TRP A 297 31.73 -22.70 8.58
C TRP A 297 31.90 -24.17 8.24
N GLY A 298 31.17 -24.67 7.24
CA GLY A 298 31.32 -26.04 6.75
C GLY A 298 32.68 -26.33 6.10
N LYS A 299 33.48 -25.30 5.77
CA LYS A 299 34.85 -25.45 5.23
C LYS A 299 35.92 -25.46 6.32
N LEU A 300 35.58 -25.11 7.56
CA LEU A 300 36.51 -25.18 8.67
C LEU A 300 36.67 -26.63 9.15
N ASP A 301 37.82 -26.92 9.74
CA ASP A 301 38.07 -28.22 10.39
C ASP A 301 37.07 -28.42 11.55
N LYS A 302 36.76 -29.67 11.86
CA LYS A 302 35.86 -30.00 12.98
C LYS A 302 36.39 -29.52 14.32
N ASN A 303 37.71 -29.42 14.45
CA ASN A 303 38.45 -28.98 15.64
C ASN A 303 38.85 -27.48 15.60
N ALA A 304 38.35 -26.70 14.63
CA ALA A 304 38.60 -25.26 14.59
C ALA A 304 38.11 -24.57 15.88
N SER A 305 38.82 -23.52 16.33
CA SER A 305 38.49 -22.88 17.60
C SER A 305 37.21 -22.04 17.49
N GLU A 306 36.58 -21.73 18.61
CA GLU A 306 35.41 -20.83 18.62
C GLU A 306 35.77 -19.45 18.04
N GLU A 307 37.01 -18.96 18.24
CA GLU A 307 37.47 -17.69 17.65
C GLU A 307 37.48 -17.70 16.12
N ASP A 308 37.80 -18.83 15.49
CA ASP A 308 37.78 -18.96 14.02
C ASP A 308 36.35 -18.79 13.48
N PHE A 309 35.36 -19.41 14.14
CA PHE A 309 33.95 -19.25 13.79
C PHE A 309 33.50 -17.80 13.99
N ILE A 310 33.92 -17.15 15.07
CA ILE A 310 33.61 -15.74 15.38
C ILE A 310 34.25 -14.79 14.37
N ALA A 311 35.47 -15.07 13.90
CA ALA A 311 36.13 -14.27 12.87
C ALA A 311 35.33 -14.28 11.56
N ILE A 312 34.77 -15.44 11.17
CA ILE A 312 33.90 -15.54 9.99
C ILE A 312 32.59 -14.77 10.21
N ILE A 313 32.00 -14.77 11.42
CA ILE A 313 30.83 -13.92 11.71
C ILE A 313 31.15 -12.46 11.40
N ALA A 314 32.28 -11.95 11.87
CA ALA A 314 32.70 -10.56 11.67
C ALA A 314 32.97 -10.25 10.18
N GLU A 315 33.59 -11.19 9.45
CA GLU A 315 33.84 -11.08 8.02
C GLU A 315 32.53 -10.98 7.23
N VAL A 316 31.59 -11.91 7.45
CA VAL A 316 30.28 -11.92 6.78
C VAL A 316 29.51 -10.66 7.15
N GLN A 317 29.42 -10.29 8.43
CA GLN A 317 28.75 -9.07 8.86
C GLN A 317 29.31 -7.81 8.18
N SER A 318 30.63 -7.74 8.01
CA SER A 318 31.31 -6.62 7.33
C SER A 318 31.00 -6.56 5.83
N SER A 319 30.76 -7.71 5.19
CA SER A 319 30.35 -7.80 3.79
C SER A 319 28.87 -7.39 3.57
N MET A 320 28.01 -7.57 4.58
CA MET A 320 26.56 -7.29 4.51
C MET A 320 26.02 -6.48 5.70
N PRO A 321 26.56 -5.28 6.00
CA PRO A 321 26.33 -4.56 7.27
C PRO A 321 24.87 -4.13 7.51
N LYS A 322 24.05 -4.04 6.45
CA LYS A 322 22.64 -3.65 6.53
C LYS A 322 21.68 -4.85 6.54
N GLU A 323 22.18 -6.03 6.19
CA GLU A 323 21.40 -7.22 5.92
C GLU A 323 21.77 -8.40 6.81
N PHE A 324 22.84 -8.30 7.62
CA PHE A 324 23.23 -9.33 8.58
C PHE A 324 22.24 -9.49 9.74
N GLY A 325 22.13 -10.73 10.24
CA GLY A 325 21.26 -11.13 11.34
C GLY A 325 21.78 -10.75 12.73
N ASP A 326 21.44 -11.55 13.73
CA ASP A 326 21.81 -11.35 15.13
C ASP A 326 23.11 -12.09 15.47
N PRO A 327 24.23 -11.37 15.73
CA PRO A 327 25.50 -12.01 16.06
C PRO A 327 25.45 -12.85 17.34
N ILE A 328 24.55 -12.56 18.28
CA ILE A 328 24.46 -13.30 19.55
C ILE A 328 23.93 -14.71 19.30
N LEU A 329 22.95 -14.85 18.41
CA LEU A 329 22.46 -16.16 17.98
C LEU A 329 23.55 -16.97 17.27
N PHE A 330 24.30 -16.32 16.36
CA PHE A 330 25.39 -17.01 15.67
C PHE A 330 26.53 -17.40 16.61
N ARG A 331 26.86 -16.60 17.62
CA ARG A 331 27.83 -17.00 18.66
C ARG A 331 27.36 -18.21 19.46
N PHE A 332 26.07 -18.29 19.79
CA PHE A 332 25.50 -19.49 20.40
C PHE A 332 25.71 -20.74 19.51
N LEU A 333 25.42 -20.62 18.21
CA LEU A 333 25.62 -21.72 17.25
C LEU A 333 27.09 -22.07 16.98
N ALA A 334 28.01 -21.12 17.19
CA ALA A 334 29.45 -21.30 16.99
C ALA A 334 30.12 -22.15 18.09
N ARG A 335 29.45 -22.36 19.23
CA ARG A 335 29.99 -23.17 20.32
C ARG A 335 30.06 -24.65 19.93
N PRO A 336 31.14 -25.38 20.27
CA PRO A 336 31.33 -26.78 19.88
C PRO A 336 30.14 -27.68 20.23
N GLU A 337 29.54 -27.50 21.42
CA GLU A 337 28.39 -28.27 21.90
C GLU A 337 27.10 -28.07 21.07
N ASN A 338 27.06 -27.05 20.21
CA ASN A 338 25.91 -26.72 19.36
C ASN A 338 26.16 -26.97 17.87
N HIS A 339 27.37 -27.40 17.47
CA HIS A 339 27.70 -27.64 16.06
C HIS A 339 26.80 -28.67 15.42
N TRP A 340 26.43 -29.73 16.15
CA TRP A 340 25.57 -30.81 15.67
C TRP A 340 24.15 -30.35 15.27
N ILE A 341 23.71 -29.16 15.72
CA ILE A 341 22.44 -28.58 15.31
C ILE A 341 22.46 -28.25 13.81
N TRP A 342 23.59 -27.80 13.27
CA TRP A 342 23.69 -27.27 11.91
C TRP A 342 24.73 -27.92 11.01
N ARG A 343 25.76 -28.53 11.58
CA ARG A 343 26.78 -29.28 10.85
C ARG A 343 26.08 -30.50 10.23
N ASP A 344 26.21 -30.64 8.92
CA ASP A 344 25.48 -31.61 8.08
C ASP A 344 23.95 -31.40 7.97
N HIS A 345 23.39 -30.40 8.66
CA HIS A 345 21.96 -30.07 8.69
C HIS A 345 21.71 -28.54 8.62
N GLN A 346 22.25 -27.90 7.59
CA GLN A 346 22.22 -26.44 7.43
C GLN A 346 20.81 -25.85 7.29
N ASP A 347 19.80 -26.69 7.02
CA ASP A 347 18.39 -26.38 6.85
C ASP A 347 17.62 -26.21 8.18
N ARG A 348 18.05 -26.85 9.27
CA ARG A 348 17.31 -26.92 10.55
C ARG A 348 16.97 -25.54 11.12
N LEU A 349 17.87 -24.57 11.00
CA LEU A 349 17.62 -23.21 11.50
C LEU A 349 16.48 -22.51 10.73
N PHE A 350 16.36 -22.77 9.42
CA PHE A 350 15.24 -22.25 8.61
C PHE A 350 13.91 -22.95 8.96
N LEU A 351 13.95 -24.26 9.24
CA LEU A 351 12.79 -25.02 9.69
C LEU A 351 12.28 -24.50 11.05
N PHE A 352 13.17 -24.32 12.02
CA PHE A 352 12.83 -23.79 13.33
C PHE A 352 12.28 -22.36 13.26
N GLN A 353 12.88 -21.51 12.42
CA GLN A 353 12.35 -20.17 12.18
C GLN A 353 10.93 -20.20 11.58
N THR A 354 10.67 -21.11 10.65
CA THR A 354 9.35 -21.27 10.03
C THR A 354 8.31 -21.75 11.04
N TYR A 355 8.67 -22.69 11.90
CA TYR A 355 7.86 -23.13 13.04
C TYR A 355 7.49 -21.97 13.98
N ASN A 356 8.47 -21.16 14.38
CA ASN A 356 8.24 -19.98 15.20
C ASN A 356 7.35 -18.93 14.53
N GLU A 357 7.48 -18.76 13.22
CA GLU A 357 6.64 -17.84 12.46
C GLU A 357 5.18 -18.30 12.45
N LEU A 358 4.92 -19.59 12.25
CA LEU A 358 3.58 -20.19 12.34
C LEU A 358 3.00 -20.02 13.74
N LYS A 359 3.75 -20.37 14.79
CA LYS A 359 3.33 -20.23 16.20
C LYS A 359 2.99 -18.78 16.54
N ARG A 360 3.84 -17.83 16.12
CA ARG A 360 3.60 -16.39 16.32
C ARG A 360 2.35 -15.91 15.59
N ARG A 361 2.16 -16.30 14.32
CA ARG A 361 0.97 -15.91 13.55
C ARG A 361 -0.29 -16.44 14.21
N LEU A 362 -0.31 -17.71 14.63
CA LEU A 362 -1.43 -18.31 15.36
C LEU A 362 -1.75 -17.55 16.66
N ALA A 363 -0.74 -17.14 17.42
CA ALA A 363 -0.94 -16.34 18.64
C ALA A 363 -1.44 -14.91 18.37
N GLN A 364 -1.20 -14.36 17.17
CA GLN A 364 -1.57 -12.99 16.80
C GLN A 364 -2.92 -12.90 16.08
N VAL A 365 -3.36 -13.96 15.41
CA VAL A 365 -4.65 -13.98 14.73
C VAL A 365 -5.76 -13.87 15.77
N LYS A 366 -6.58 -12.83 15.59
CA LYS A 366 -7.73 -12.57 16.46
C LYS A 366 -8.85 -13.56 16.16
N GLU A 367 -9.58 -13.96 17.19
CA GLU A 367 -10.74 -14.85 17.03
C GLU A 367 -11.91 -14.19 16.31
N GLN A 368 -12.06 -12.87 16.51
CA GLN A 368 -13.11 -12.06 15.91
C GLN A 368 -12.55 -10.69 15.50
N ALA A 369 -13.19 -10.08 14.50
CA ALA A 369 -12.92 -8.70 14.13
C ALA A 369 -13.42 -7.78 15.25
N THR A 370 -12.63 -6.76 15.60
CA THR A 370 -13.00 -5.80 16.64
C THR A 370 -14.31 -5.10 16.27
N PHE A 371 -15.32 -5.24 17.12
CA PHE A 371 -16.61 -4.56 16.97
C PHE A 371 -16.53 -3.15 17.54
N THR A 372 -17.09 -2.16 16.84
CA THR A 372 -17.05 -0.76 17.26
C THR A 372 -18.34 -0.05 16.83
N LEU A 373 -19.09 0.43 17.81
CA LEU A 373 -20.29 1.23 17.57
C LEU A 373 -19.94 2.61 17.02
N PRO A 374 -20.82 3.20 16.19
CA PRO A 374 -20.65 4.58 15.74
C PRO A 374 -20.81 5.54 16.92
N ASP A 375 -20.03 6.60 16.90
CA ASP A 375 -20.04 7.66 17.90
C ASP A 375 -19.82 9.01 17.19
N PRO A 376 -20.56 10.08 17.53
CA PRO A 376 -20.48 11.35 16.81
C PRO A 376 -19.07 11.97 16.75
N VAL A 377 -18.16 11.61 17.66
CA VAL A 377 -16.81 12.20 17.79
C VAL A 377 -15.72 11.19 17.42
N ASN A 378 -15.68 10.05 18.09
CA ASN A 378 -14.63 9.04 17.99
C ASN A 378 -14.76 8.20 16.71
N HIS A 379 -15.97 7.75 16.39
CA HIS A 379 -16.26 6.87 15.26
C HIS A 379 -17.40 7.38 14.36
N PRO A 380 -17.35 8.64 13.87
CA PRO A 380 -18.48 9.25 13.18
C PRO A 380 -18.77 8.59 11.84
N LEU A 381 -20.04 8.30 11.65
CA LEU A 381 -20.69 8.18 10.35
C LEU A 381 -21.30 9.52 9.97
N TRP A 382 -21.51 9.72 8.67
CA TRP A 382 -21.86 11.02 8.11
C TRP A 382 -23.30 11.02 7.63
N ILE A 383 -23.99 12.14 7.86
CA ILE A 383 -25.35 12.38 7.35
C ILE A 383 -25.32 12.29 5.82
N ARG A 384 -26.21 11.49 5.22
CA ARG A 384 -26.30 11.32 3.77
C ARG A 384 -27.49 12.07 3.21
N PHE A 385 -27.28 12.65 2.03
CA PHE A 385 -28.34 13.19 1.19
C PHE A 385 -28.26 12.53 -0.18
N ASP A 386 -29.39 12.12 -0.73
CA ASP A 386 -29.45 11.64 -2.10
C ASP A 386 -29.35 12.81 -3.09
N ALA A 387 -29.05 12.50 -4.35
CA ALA A 387 -29.31 13.45 -5.43
C ALA A 387 -30.82 13.72 -5.51
N ARG A 388 -31.20 14.90 -6.02
CA ARG A 388 -32.60 15.30 -6.21
C ARG A 388 -33.45 14.19 -6.83
N GLY A 389 -34.55 13.83 -6.17
CA GLY A 389 -35.43 12.73 -6.58
C GLY A 389 -34.99 11.33 -6.12
N GLY A 390 -34.07 11.25 -5.16
CA GLY A 390 -33.68 10.01 -4.49
C GLY A 390 -34.73 9.48 -3.51
N ASN A 391 -34.30 8.52 -2.67
CA ASN A 391 -35.16 7.89 -1.66
C ASN A 391 -34.87 8.35 -0.24
N LEU A 392 -33.68 8.91 -0.02
CA LEU A 392 -33.33 9.63 1.20
C LEU A 392 -33.72 11.12 1.09
N HIS A 393 -33.49 11.89 2.15
CA HIS A 393 -33.52 13.35 2.04
C HIS A 393 -32.54 13.77 0.95
N ASP A 394 -32.92 14.70 0.08
CA ASP A 394 -32.08 15.18 -1.00
C ASP A 394 -31.58 16.61 -0.74
N TYR A 395 -30.74 17.08 -1.65
CA TYR A 395 -30.21 18.43 -1.66
C TYR A 395 -30.27 19.01 -3.07
N ASP A 396 -30.32 20.34 -3.16
CA ASP A 396 -30.22 21.09 -4.41
C ASP A 396 -29.08 22.11 -4.31
N LEU A 397 -28.17 22.08 -5.28
CA LEU A 397 -27.05 23.01 -5.35
C LEU A 397 -27.29 24.02 -6.48
N TRP A 398 -27.34 25.30 -6.13
CA TRP A 398 -27.58 26.37 -7.10
C TRP A 398 -26.62 27.55 -6.94
N GLN A 399 -26.57 28.39 -7.96
CA GLN A 399 -25.67 29.54 -8.05
C GLN A 399 -26.45 30.79 -8.44
N GLU A 400 -26.15 31.93 -7.81
CA GLU A 400 -26.88 33.19 -8.07
C GLU A 400 -26.70 33.72 -9.49
N SER A 401 -25.57 33.39 -10.14
CA SER A 401 -25.34 33.73 -11.55
C SER A 401 -24.45 32.70 -12.25
N ARG A 402 -24.49 32.68 -13.58
CA ARG A 402 -23.64 31.81 -14.43
C ARG A 402 -22.15 32.22 -14.44
N LYS A 403 -21.76 33.29 -13.74
CA LYS A 403 -20.34 33.68 -13.62
C LYS A 403 -19.59 32.66 -12.77
N SER A 404 -18.37 32.30 -13.16
CA SER A 404 -17.59 31.24 -12.48
C SER A 404 -17.19 31.55 -11.02
N ARG A 405 -17.44 32.75 -10.51
CA ARG A 405 -17.16 33.14 -9.10
C ARG A 405 -18.43 33.64 -8.40
N SER A 406 -19.59 33.18 -8.85
CA SER A 406 -20.88 33.49 -8.24
C SER A 406 -21.02 32.85 -6.86
N ARG A 407 -21.86 33.45 -6.02
CA ARG A 407 -22.26 32.88 -4.74
C ARG A 407 -23.03 31.59 -4.99
N GLN A 408 -22.74 30.58 -4.17
CA GLN A 408 -23.26 29.22 -4.28
C GLN A 408 -23.95 28.85 -2.98
N THR A 409 -25.14 28.27 -3.10
CA THR A 409 -25.98 27.88 -1.97
C THR A 409 -26.42 26.45 -2.18
N VAL A 410 -26.43 25.67 -1.09
CA VAL A 410 -27.10 24.38 -1.05
C VAL A 410 -28.38 24.50 -0.23
N THR A 411 -29.46 23.95 -0.76
CA THR A 411 -30.71 23.76 -0.05
C THR A 411 -30.83 22.30 0.35
N PHE A 412 -30.93 22.02 1.65
CA PHE A 412 -31.18 20.68 2.17
C PHE A 412 -32.68 20.50 2.37
N SER A 413 -33.25 19.40 1.86
CA SER A 413 -34.69 19.14 1.98
C SER A 413 -35.18 19.03 3.42
N SER A 414 -34.32 18.58 4.35
CA SER A 414 -34.62 18.54 5.79
C SER A 414 -33.33 18.60 6.62
N LEU A 415 -33.36 19.35 7.73
CA LEU A 415 -32.34 19.35 8.79
C LEU A 415 -32.99 19.55 10.15
N ILE A 416 -32.35 19.05 11.22
CA ILE A 416 -32.76 19.39 12.58
C ILE A 416 -32.18 20.75 12.94
N MET A 417 -33.02 21.68 13.35
CA MET A 417 -32.67 23.08 13.64
C MET A 417 -33.12 23.46 15.05
N PRO A 418 -32.42 24.39 15.73
CA PRO A 418 -32.86 24.86 17.03
C PRO A 418 -34.11 25.76 16.88
N SER A 419 -35.08 25.58 17.76
CA SER A 419 -36.29 26.39 17.89
C SER A 419 -36.43 26.94 19.32
N ASP A 420 -37.40 27.82 19.55
CA ASP A 420 -37.67 28.38 20.89
C ASP A 420 -38.05 27.32 21.92
N GLN A 421 -38.61 26.18 21.46
CA GLN A 421 -39.03 25.05 22.29
C GLN A 421 -38.01 23.90 22.34
N GLY A 422 -36.83 24.07 21.73
CA GLY A 422 -35.77 23.06 21.71
C GLY A 422 -35.25 22.80 20.31
N TRP A 423 -35.66 21.68 19.70
CA TRP A 423 -35.25 21.27 18.37
C TRP A 423 -36.47 20.97 17.51
N GLU A 424 -36.41 21.34 16.23
CA GLU A 424 -37.44 21.01 15.26
C GLU A 424 -36.82 20.48 13.95
N GLU A 425 -37.55 19.63 13.25
CA GLU A 425 -37.23 19.28 11.88
C GLU A 425 -37.70 20.40 10.94
N GLN A 426 -36.77 21.06 10.28
CA GLN A 426 -37.04 22.16 9.36
C GLN A 426 -36.80 21.72 7.91
N ALA A 427 -37.77 21.99 7.03
CA ALA A 427 -37.66 21.76 5.59
C ALA A 427 -36.89 22.88 4.88
N ASP A 428 -36.29 22.55 3.74
CA ASP A 428 -35.68 23.50 2.78
C ASP A 428 -34.66 24.47 3.41
N VAL A 429 -33.73 23.94 4.21
CA VAL A 429 -32.72 24.73 4.93
C VAL A 429 -31.58 25.11 3.98
N GLU A 430 -31.38 26.41 3.78
CA GLU A 430 -30.33 26.96 2.94
C GLU A 430 -29.03 27.21 3.69
N VAL A 431 -27.91 26.76 3.11
CA VAL A 431 -26.57 27.03 3.62
C VAL A 431 -25.65 27.47 2.49
N GLU A 432 -25.02 28.63 2.68
CA GLU A 432 -24.07 29.15 1.70
C GLU A 432 -22.77 28.32 1.69
N ILE A 433 -22.17 28.18 0.51
CA ILE A 433 -20.92 27.46 0.30
C ILE A 433 -19.76 28.45 0.08
N ALA A 434 -18.62 28.17 0.69
CA ALA A 434 -17.39 28.89 0.42
C ALA A 434 -16.83 28.52 -0.96
N LEU A 435 -16.44 29.54 -1.74
CA LEU A 435 -15.93 29.37 -3.11
C LEU A 435 -14.76 28.37 -3.17
N SER A 436 -14.98 27.26 -3.88
CA SER A 436 -13.95 26.24 -4.13
C SER A 436 -13.41 26.36 -5.55
N LYS A 437 -12.10 26.66 -5.67
CA LYS A 437 -11.40 26.74 -6.97
C LYS A 437 -11.45 25.44 -7.76
N GLN A 438 -11.51 24.30 -7.09
CA GLN A 438 -11.68 23.01 -7.74
C GLN A 438 -13.07 22.92 -8.37
N PHE A 439 -14.12 23.25 -7.61
CA PHE A 439 -15.50 23.09 -8.05
C PHE A 439 -15.84 24.04 -9.20
N TYR A 440 -15.72 25.37 -9.02
CA TYR A 440 -16.20 26.33 -10.02
C TYR A 440 -15.41 26.33 -11.34
N ARG A 441 -14.19 25.77 -11.35
CA ARG A 441 -13.39 25.62 -12.57
C ARG A 441 -13.73 24.35 -13.35
N GLN A 442 -14.18 23.32 -12.64
CA GLN A 442 -14.35 21.99 -13.22
C GLN A 442 -15.81 21.61 -13.39
N VAL A 443 -16.76 22.20 -12.67
CA VAL A 443 -18.18 21.82 -12.72
C VAL A 443 -19.00 23.02 -13.11
N ARG A 444 -19.81 22.86 -14.17
CA ARG A 444 -20.89 23.78 -14.53
C ARG A 444 -22.23 23.08 -14.40
N ILE A 445 -23.02 23.53 -13.43
CA ILE A 445 -24.38 23.04 -13.19
C ILE A 445 -25.28 23.53 -14.34
N GLN A 446 -26.09 22.64 -14.89
CA GLN A 446 -27.08 22.96 -15.92
C GLN A 446 -28.42 23.30 -15.27
N ASP A 447 -29.20 24.16 -15.92
CA ASP A 447 -30.55 24.50 -15.47
C ASP A 447 -31.48 23.33 -15.78
N HIS A 448 -31.77 22.50 -14.77
CA HIS A 448 -32.61 21.32 -14.90
C HIS A 448 -33.65 21.26 -13.78
N THR A 449 -34.94 21.13 -14.14
CA THR A 449 -36.06 21.26 -13.18
C THR A 449 -36.57 19.92 -12.63
N LYS A 450 -36.24 18.78 -13.25
CA LYS A 450 -36.76 17.45 -12.86
C LYS A 450 -35.65 16.40 -12.75
N GLY A 451 -35.66 15.55 -11.72
CA GLY A 451 -34.63 14.50 -11.59
C GLY A 451 -33.25 15.02 -11.18
N LYS A 452 -32.20 14.23 -11.43
CA LYS A 452 -30.83 14.54 -11.00
C LYS A 452 -30.30 15.80 -11.68
N GLN A 453 -29.54 16.62 -10.96
CA GLN A 453 -28.94 17.82 -11.51
C GLN A 453 -27.82 17.47 -12.50
N GLU A 454 -28.00 17.89 -13.75
CA GLU A 454 -27.03 17.72 -14.82
C GLU A 454 -25.84 18.68 -14.67
N ILE A 455 -24.66 18.22 -15.06
CA ILE A 455 -23.44 19.00 -15.05
C ILE A 455 -22.62 18.82 -16.33
N ILE A 456 -21.79 19.81 -16.60
CA ILE A 456 -20.65 19.67 -17.52
C ILE A 456 -19.37 19.74 -16.70
N PHE A 457 -18.57 18.69 -16.79
CA PHE A 457 -17.26 18.57 -16.18
C PHE A 457 -16.14 18.98 -17.14
N TYR A 458 -15.20 19.77 -16.63
CA TYR A 458 -13.99 20.20 -17.33
C TYR A 458 -12.75 19.84 -16.53
N ASP A 459 -11.83 19.11 -17.13
CA ASP A 459 -10.54 18.88 -16.50
C ASP A 459 -9.64 20.12 -16.63
N TYR A 460 -9.05 20.56 -15.51
CA TYR A 460 -8.23 21.78 -15.47
C TYR A 460 -6.94 21.67 -16.30
N SER A 461 -6.47 20.43 -16.52
CA SER A 461 -5.21 20.14 -17.17
C SER A 461 -5.33 20.01 -18.69
N VAL A 462 -6.53 20.08 -19.25
CA VAL A 462 -6.77 20.07 -20.71
C VAL A 462 -6.92 21.50 -21.27
N HIS A 463 -6.57 22.52 -20.49
CA HIS A 463 -6.78 23.93 -20.87
C HIS A 463 -5.78 24.45 -21.92
N SER A 464 -6.07 24.24 -23.21
CA SER A 464 -5.57 25.10 -24.29
C SER A 464 -6.43 26.37 -24.34
N GLY A 465 -5.81 27.55 -24.29
CA GLY A 465 -6.56 28.81 -24.30
C GLY A 465 -7.41 28.95 -25.57
N LYS A 466 -8.73 29.15 -25.41
CA LYS A 466 -9.82 29.19 -26.44
C LYS A 466 -10.27 27.79 -26.93
N PRO A 467 -11.56 27.61 -27.29
CA PRO A 467 -12.47 26.61 -26.73
C PRO A 467 -12.18 25.17 -27.20
N ALA A 468 -11.07 24.60 -26.74
CA ALA A 468 -10.77 23.17 -26.87
C ALA A 468 -10.71 22.54 -25.47
N ASN A 469 -11.72 22.82 -24.65
CA ASN A 469 -12.02 21.98 -23.50
C ASN A 469 -12.88 20.83 -24.02
N ILE A 470 -12.53 19.58 -23.76
CA ILE A 470 -13.45 18.46 -24.01
C ILE A 470 -14.45 18.45 -22.84
N PRO A 471 -15.72 18.83 -23.07
CA PRO A 471 -16.72 18.74 -22.02
C PRO A 471 -17.05 17.26 -21.77
N LEU A 472 -17.05 16.86 -20.50
CA LEU A 472 -17.60 15.56 -20.11
C LEU A 472 -18.95 15.79 -19.44
N HIS A 473 -19.99 15.10 -19.91
CA HIS A 473 -21.32 15.19 -19.32
C HIS A 473 -21.39 14.39 -18.02
N GLY A 474 -22.39 14.65 -17.19
CA GLY A 474 -22.54 13.95 -15.92
C GLY A 474 -23.66 14.50 -15.06
N TYR A 475 -23.72 13.99 -13.83
CA TYR A 475 -24.76 14.32 -12.86
C TYR A 475 -24.17 14.54 -11.47
N LEU A 476 -24.84 15.36 -10.66
CA LEU A 476 -24.63 15.33 -9.22
C LEU A 476 -25.24 14.06 -8.63
N GLY A 477 -24.44 13.33 -7.85
CA GLY A 477 -24.83 12.14 -7.09
C GLY A 477 -25.21 12.49 -5.65
N GLY A 478 -25.24 11.47 -4.79
CA GLY A 478 -25.47 11.68 -3.36
C GLY A 478 -24.37 12.52 -2.70
N ALA A 479 -24.72 13.22 -1.63
CA ALA A 479 -23.80 14.03 -0.84
C ALA A 479 -23.77 13.58 0.62
N LYS A 480 -22.74 13.99 1.36
CA LYS A 480 -22.64 13.76 2.80
C LYS A 480 -22.05 14.95 3.54
N ILE A 481 -22.57 15.24 4.72
CA ILE A 481 -22.06 16.30 5.60
C ILE A 481 -20.93 15.73 6.45
N GLN A 482 -19.73 16.32 6.35
CA GLN A 482 -18.52 15.87 7.03
C GLN A 482 -17.92 16.96 7.91
N PHE A 483 -17.47 16.57 9.10
CA PHE A 483 -16.83 17.43 10.06
C PHE A 483 -15.32 17.18 10.09
N ASP A 484 -14.57 18.15 10.61
CA ASP A 484 -13.15 17.94 10.90
C ASP A 484 -12.99 17.12 12.19
N ARG A 485 -12.67 15.82 12.04
CA ARG A 485 -12.52 14.88 13.17
C ARG A 485 -11.53 15.37 14.22
N LYS A 486 -10.41 15.97 13.80
CA LYS A 486 -9.40 16.49 14.75
C LYS A 486 -9.96 17.63 15.59
N HIS A 487 -10.81 18.46 14.99
CA HIS A 487 -11.48 19.53 15.71
C HIS A 487 -12.52 18.97 16.69
N LEU A 488 -13.28 17.96 16.29
CA LEU A 488 -14.27 17.29 17.17
C LEU A 488 -13.58 16.67 18.40
N GLU A 489 -12.52 15.89 18.18
CA GLU A 489 -11.77 15.25 19.27
C GLU A 489 -11.18 16.28 20.25
N LYS A 490 -10.63 17.38 19.74
CA LYS A 490 -9.99 18.43 20.57
C LYS A 490 -10.99 19.28 21.35
N ASN A 491 -12.20 19.50 20.83
CA ASN A 491 -13.17 20.43 21.41
C ASN A 491 -14.45 19.70 21.85
N ARG A 492 -14.34 18.43 22.26
CA ARG A 492 -15.46 17.54 22.57
C ARG A 492 -16.51 18.18 23.48
N ASP A 493 -16.10 18.96 24.47
CA ASP A 493 -17.03 19.55 25.43
C ASP A 493 -17.74 20.81 24.91
N LYS A 494 -17.28 21.36 23.79
CA LYS A 494 -17.79 22.62 23.21
C LYS A 494 -18.53 22.43 21.89
N VAL A 495 -18.49 21.24 21.29
CA VAL A 495 -19.16 20.98 20.00
C VAL A 495 -20.68 21.21 20.08
N ALA A 496 -21.32 20.81 21.19
CA ALA A 496 -22.75 21.02 21.42
C ALA A 496 -23.13 22.52 21.51
N LEU A 497 -22.19 23.38 21.92
CA LEU A 497 -22.36 24.84 21.95
C LEU A 497 -22.21 25.49 20.56
N GLY A 498 -21.88 24.71 19.53
CA GLY A 498 -21.65 25.19 18.17
C GLY A 498 -20.16 25.37 17.81
N GLU A 499 -19.21 24.96 18.65
CA GLU A 499 -17.78 24.93 18.32
C GLU A 499 -17.39 23.69 17.50
N ILE A 500 -18.06 23.50 16.37
CA ILE A 500 -18.02 22.26 15.55
C ILE A 500 -16.91 22.22 14.49
N GLY A 501 -16.09 23.28 14.43
CA GLY A 501 -15.00 23.38 13.45
C GLY A 501 -15.46 23.72 12.04
N SER A 502 -14.70 23.28 11.03
CA SER A 502 -15.11 23.42 9.63
C SER A 502 -16.01 22.26 9.22
N VAL A 503 -17.15 22.58 8.59
CA VAL A 503 -18.10 21.61 8.04
C VAL A 503 -18.01 21.61 6.53
N PHE A 504 -18.16 20.45 5.92
CA PHE A 504 -18.05 20.27 4.49
C PHE A 504 -19.17 19.42 3.94
N LEU A 505 -19.77 19.85 2.83
CA LEU A 505 -20.60 19.03 1.98
C LEU A 505 -19.71 18.28 0.99
N ASN A 506 -19.61 16.97 1.14
CA ASN A 506 -18.89 16.12 0.20
C ASN A 506 -19.88 15.59 -0.85
N VAL A 507 -19.83 16.20 -2.03
CA VAL A 507 -20.71 15.91 -3.16
C VAL A 507 -20.09 14.84 -4.05
N THR A 508 -20.86 13.81 -4.37
CA THR A 508 -20.49 12.84 -5.40
C THR A 508 -20.82 13.42 -6.77
N VAL A 509 -19.90 13.27 -7.72
CA VAL A 509 -20.01 13.77 -9.08
C VAL A 509 -19.83 12.59 -10.02
N ASP A 510 -20.90 12.21 -10.71
CA ASP A 510 -20.91 11.08 -11.64
C ASP A 510 -20.60 11.60 -13.05
N ILE A 511 -19.42 11.26 -13.57
CA ILE A 511 -18.94 11.75 -14.88
C ILE A 511 -19.10 10.65 -15.92
N GLU A 512 -19.64 10.99 -17.09
CA GLU A 512 -19.66 10.12 -18.27
C GLU A 512 -18.25 10.08 -18.88
N PRO A 513 -17.58 8.91 -18.90
CA PRO A 513 -16.25 8.82 -19.46
C PRO A 513 -16.24 9.07 -20.97
N PHE A 514 -15.17 9.70 -21.48
CA PHE A 514 -15.00 9.98 -22.91
C PHE A 514 -15.09 8.71 -23.78
N GLN A 515 -14.53 7.59 -23.31
CA GLN A 515 -14.80 6.27 -23.89
C GLN A 515 -15.70 5.48 -22.94
N PRO A 516 -16.76 4.82 -23.44
CA PRO A 516 -17.72 4.13 -22.59
C PRO A 516 -17.05 3.01 -21.77
N LEU A 517 -17.32 3.00 -20.46
CA LEU A 517 -16.81 2.04 -19.50
C LEU A 517 -17.96 1.32 -18.76
N LYS A 518 -17.84 0.01 -18.56
CA LYS A 518 -18.71 -0.80 -17.69
C LYS A 518 -17.84 -1.61 -16.73
N ASN A 519 -18.04 -1.42 -15.42
CA ASN A 519 -17.19 -2.01 -14.37
C ASN A 519 -15.69 -1.77 -14.63
N GLY A 520 -15.35 -0.56 -15.09
CA GLY A 520 -14.01 -0.10 -15.47
C GLY A 520 -13.40 -0.77 -16.71
N ARG A 521 -14.13 -1.62 -17.43
CA ARG A 521 -13.72 -2.19 -18.73
C ARG A 521 -14.25 -1.33 -19.89
N LEU A 522 -13.40 -1.12 -20.90
CA LEU A 522 -13.79 -0.47 -22.16
C LEU A 522 -14.92 -1.24 -22.84
N GLN A 523 -15.92 -0.50 -23.32
CA GLN A 523 -17.03 -1.03 -24.13
C GLN A 523 -16.79 -0.82 -25.63
N THR A 524 -15.69 -0.16 -26.01
CA THR A 524 -15.24 -0.05 -27.40
C THR A 524 -14.69 -1.41 -27.90
N PRO A 525 -14.52 -1.63 -29.22
CA PRO A 525 -13.93 -2.86 -29.75
C PRO A 525 -12.54 -3.16 -29.16
N LEU A 526 -11.74 -2.13 -28.87
CA LEU A 526 -10.48 -2.26 -28.12
C LEU A 526 -10.65 -2.98 -26.78
N GLY A 527 -11.79 -2.82 -26.10
CA GLY A 527 -12.09 -3.53 -24.86
C GLY A 527 -12.14 -5.05 -25.02
N GLN A 528 -12.46 -5.57 -26.22
CA GLN A 528 -12.49 -7.00 -26.51
C GLN A 528 -11.08 -7.58 -26.73
N VAL A 529 -10.14 -6.72 -27.18
CA VAL A 529 -8.72 -7.05 -27.37
C VAL A 529 -8.01 -7.28 -26.04
N LEU A 530 -8.43 -6.61 -24.96
CA LEU A 530 -7.71 -6.63 -23.68
C LEU A 530 -8.17 -7.77 -22.76
N LYS A 531 -7.21 -8.45 -22.14
CA LYS A 531 -7.48 -9.35 -21.01
C LYS A 531 -7.37 -8.55 -19.70
N VAL A 532 -8.50 -8.41 -19.02
CA VAL A 532 -8.62 -7.59 -17.80
C VAL A 532 -9.00 -8.44 -16.60
N LEU A 533 -8.14 -8.50 -15.59
CA LEU A 533 -8.43 -9.17 -14.33
C LEU A 533 -9.35 -8.31 -13.45
N PRO A 534 -10.43 -8.88 -12.90
CA PRO A 534 -11.24 -8.22 -11.88
C PRO A 534 -10.55 -8.37 -10.51
N LYS A 535 -9.60 -7.47 -10.20
CA LYS A 535 -9.04 -7.33 -8.83
C LYS A 535 -9.79 -6.22 -8.08
N GLU A 536 -9.20 -5.64 -7.02
CA GLU A 536 -9.76 -4.45 -6.32
C GLU A 536 -10.17 -3.32 -7.28
N TRP A 537 -9.44 -3.20 -8.40
CA TRP A 537 -9.82 -2.42 -9.57
C TRP A 537 -9.37 -3.18 -10.84
N PRO A 538 -9.99 -2.92 -12.01
CA PRO A 538 -9.73 -3.69 -13.23
C PRO A 538 -8.31 -3.44 -13.75
N LYS A 539 -7.55 -4.52 -13.96
CA LYS A 539 -6.15 -4.45 -14.43
C LYS A 539 -5.96 -5.16 -15.74
N VAL A 540 -5.40 -4.47 -16.73
CA VAL A 540 -4.91 -5.11 -17.97
C VAL A 540 -3.70 -5.97 -17.62
N ILE A 541 -3.70 -7.21 -18.10
CA ILE A 541 -2.57 -8.14 -17.91
C ILE A 541 -1.98 -8.63 -19.24
N GLU A 542 -2.78 -8.66 -20.30
CA GLU A 542 -2.41 -9.20 -21.60
C GLU A 542 -3.39 -8.67 -22.68
N TYR A 543 -3.13 -9.00 -23.94
CA TYR A 543 -4.03 -8.79 -25.06
C TYR A 543 -4.37 -10.13 -25.75
N LYS A 544 -5.35 -10.11 -26.64
CA LYS A 544 -5.74 -11.24 -27.48
C LYS A 544 -5.30 -10.98 -28.93
N PRO A 545 -4.47 -11.86 -29.53
CA PRO A 545 -3.86 -11.58 -30.83
C PRO A 545 -4.83 -11.43 -32.00
N SER A 546 -5.83 -12.30 -32.12
CA SER A 546 -6.78 -12.30 -33.24
C SER A 546 -7.64 -11.04 -33.25
N GLU A 547 -8.17 -10.67 -32.08
CA GLU A 547 -8.96 -9.45 -31.94
C GLU A 547 -8.12 -8.19 -32.15
N LEU A 548 -6.84 -8.21 -31.80
CA LEU A 548 -5.92 -7.09 -32.03
C LEU A 548 -5.72 -6.81 -33.52
N GLU A 549 -5.52 -7.87 -34.32
CA GLU A 549 -5.31 -7.73 -35.76
C GLU A 549 -6.56 -7.17 -36.45
N ASN A 550 -7.74 -7.63 -36.07
CA ASN A 550 -9.02 -7.13 -36.58
C ASN A 550 -9.21 -5.64 -36.23
N TRP A 551 -8.98 -5.27 -34.97
CA TRP A 551 -9.04 -3.87 -34.52
C TRP A 551 -8.06 -2.97 -35.28
N TRP A 552 -6.84 -3.46 -35.51
CA TRP A 552 -5.83 -2.68 -36.24
C TRP A 552 -6.23 -2.46 -37.70
N LYS A 553 -6.76 -3.48 -38.39
CA LYS A 553 -7.28 -3.33 -39.76
C LYS A 553 -8.40 -2.28 -39.83
N GLU A 554 -9.40 -2.39 -38.95
CA GLU A 554 -10.51 -1.44 -38.86
C GLU A 554 -10.05 0.00 -38.60
N THR A 555 -9.04 0.20 -37.76
CA THR A 555 -8.52 1.53 -37.44
C THR A 555 -7.60 2.11 -38.50
N LEU A 556 -6.86 1.28 -39.24
CA LEU A 556 -6.01 1.70 -40.35
C LEU A 556 -6.87 2.28 -41.50
N ASP A 557 -7.96 1.61 -41.84
CA ASP A 557 -8.92 2.08 -42.85
C ASP A 557 -9.52 3.45 -42.47
N ALA A 558 -9.82 3.65 -41.17
CA ALA A 558 -10.30 4.92 -40.65
C ALA A 558 -9.23 6.03 -40.60
N GLN A 559 -7.95 5.68 -40.41
CA GLN A 559 -6.85 6.64 -40.36
C GLN A 559 -6.45 7.14 -41.76
N ILE A 560 -6.45 6.27 -42.78
CA ILE A 560 -6.12 6.63 -44.17
C ILE A 560 -7.10 7.67 -44.73
N LEU A 561 -8.35 7.66 -44.27
CA LEU A 561 -9.39 8.62 -44.65
C LEU A 561 -9.26 10.00 -43.97
N SER A 562 -8.40 10.15 -42.96
CA SER A 562 -8.21 11.41 -42.22
C SER A 562 -6.88 12.09 -42.55
N THR A 563 -6.93 13.33 -43.06
CA THR A 563 -5.75 14.11 -43.47
C THR A 563 -4.96 14.75 -42.29
N GLU A 564 -5.50 14.74 -41.06
CA GLU A 564 -4.83 15.29 -39.87
C GLU A 564 -4.65 14.26 -38.76
N GLN A 565 -3.41 14.08 -38.29
CA GLN A 565 -3.10 13.22 -37.14
C GLN A 565 -3.58 13.86 -35.84
N LYS A 566 -4.73 13.38 -35.32
CA LYS A 566 -5.31 13.85 -34.05
C LYS A 566 -4.29 13.74 -32.91
N LYS A 567 -4.30 14.72 -32.00
CA LYS A 567 -3.45 14.76 -30.79
C LYS A 567 -4.31 14.80 -29.54
N GLY A 568 -3.71 14.53 -28.39
CA GLY A 568 -4.45 14.59 -27.13
C GLY A 568 -5.53 13.51 -27.02
N ILE A 569 -6.57 13.80 -26.24
CA ILE A 569 -7.68 12.87 -25.95
C ILE A 569 -8.44 12.43 -27.22
N GLU A 570 -8.56 13.30 -28.23
CA GLU A 570 -9.28 13.00 -29.47
C GLU A 570 -8.67 11.82 -30.24
N SER A 571 -7.37 11.58 -30.06
CA SER A 571 -6.64 10.47 -30.68
C SER A 571 -6.86 9.11 -30.00
N LEU A 572 -7.53 9.06 -28.84
CA LEU A 572 -7.79 7.79 -28.14
C LEU A 572 -8.68 6.83 -28.95
N SER A 573 -9.47 7.37 -29.89
CA SER A 573 -10.40 6.63 -30.73
C SER A 573 -9.74 5.82 -31.86
N ALA A 574 -8.48 6.08 -32.19
CA ALA A 574 -7.79 5.45 -33.31
C ALA A 574 -6.37 4.99 -32.99
N GLY A 575 -5.95 3.89 -33.62
CA GLY A 575 -4.66 3.23 -33.40
C GLY A 575 -4.53 2.62 -32.00
N MET A 576 -3.34 2.07 -31.69
CA MET A 576 -3.07 1.47 -30.38
C MET A 576 -1.66 1.83 -29.91
N ARG A 577 -1.62 2.53 -28.78
CA ARG A 577 -0.40 3.01 -28.13
C ARG A 577 -0.40 2.63 -26.66
N ILE A 578 0.75 2.14 -26.19
CA ILE A 578 0.94 1.71 -24.82
C ILE A 578 2.09 2.50 -24.21
N MET A 579 1.84 3.04 -23.02
CA MET A 579 2.88 3.64 -22.17
C MET A 579 3.22 2.69 -21.03
N THR A 580 4.48 2.27 -20.94
CA THR A 580 4.97 1.57 -19.74
C THR A 580 5.60 2.55 -18.76
N VAL A 581 5.54 2.20 -17.48
CA VAL A 581 6.00 3.02 -16.37
C VAL A 581 6.84 2.17 -15.42
N ASP A 582 8.14 2.48 -15.35
CA ASP A 582 9.05 2.01 -14.30
C ASP A 582 9.07 3.06 -13.20
N MET A 583 8.74 2.69 -11.97
CA MET A 583 8.62 3.64 -10.88
C MET A 583 9.97 3.77 -10.18
N GLY A 584 10.38 5.01 -9.93
CA GLY A 584 11.68 5.30 -9.33
C GLY A 584 11.57 6.07 -8.02
N ILE A 585 12.70 6.14 -7.31
CA ILE A 585 12.88 6.99 -6.12
C ILE A 585 13.65 8.28 -6.48
N ARG A 586 14.60 8.20 -7.41
CA ARG A 586 15.44 9.34 -7.85
C ARG A 586 14.67 10.23 -8.82
N SER A 587 14.09 9.61 -9.85
CA SER A 587 13.04 10.18 -10.68
C SER A 587 11.71 9.52 -10.27
N SER A 588 10.60 10.26 -10.30
CA SER A 588 9.29 9.69 -9.92
C SER A 588 8.92 8.49 -10.78
N ALA A 589 9.16 8.58 -12.10
CA ALA A 589 8.98 7.47 -13.02
C ALA A 589 9.83 7.62 -14.28
N ALA A 590 10.20 6.52 -14.91
CA ALA A 590 10.65 6.46 -16.29
C ALA A 590 9.54 5.86 -17.15
N VAL A 591 9.24 6.50 -18.29
CA VAL A 591 8.18 6.01 -19.18
C VAL A 591 8.73 5.70 -20.57
N SER A 592 8.12 4.71 -21.22
CA SER A 592 8.40 4.36 -22.61
C SER A 592 7.11 4.11 -23.37
N ILE A 593 6.97 4.74 -24.54
CA ILE A 593 5.75 4.70 -25.35
C ILE A 593 6.03 3.97 -26.66
N PHE A 594 5.15 3.02 -26.98
CA PHE A 594 5.19 2.24 -28.21
C PHE A 594 3.85 2.32 -28.94
N GLU A 595 3.90 2.25 -30.26
CA GLU A 595 2.76 2.23 -31.17
C GLU A 595 2.81 0.99 -32.05
N ILE A 596 1.64 0.45 -32.38
CA ILE A 596 1.53 -0.67 -33.33
C ILE A 596 1.76 -0.16 -34.76
N ALA A 597 2.46 -0.95 -35.56
CA ALA A 597 2.64 -0.73 -36.99
C ALA A 597 2.55 -2.07 -37.75
N THR A 598 2.20 -2.02 -39.03
CA THR A 598 2.19 -3.18 -39.94
C THR A 598 3.58 -3.56 -40.42
N GLU A 599 4.48 -2.59 -40.54
CA GLU A 599 5.81 -2.80 -41.09
C GLU A 599 6.89 -2.51 -40.06
N ARG A 600 8.02 -3.21 -40.23
CA ARG A 600 9.23 -2.93 -39.46
C ARG A 600 9.76 -1.54 -39.85
N PRO A 601 10.18 -0.71 -38.88
CA PRO A 601 10.82 0.57 -39.19
C PRO A 601 12.02 0.42 -40.11
N THR A 602 12.13 1.30 -41.11
CA THR A 602 13.28 1.38 -42.03
C THR A 602 14.56 1.79 -41.31
N ASP A 603 14.44 2.65 -40.30
CA ASP A 603 15.53 3.03 -39.40
C ASP A 603 15.89 1.86 -38.48
N SER A 604 17.00 1.20 -38.76
CA SER A 604 17.52 0.07 -37.99
C SER A 604 17.90 0.46 -36.55
N SER A 605 18.10 1.74 -36.25
CA SER A 605 18.39 2.22 -34.90
C SER A 605 17.16 2.22 -34.00
N LYS A 606 15.95 2.28 -34.59
CA LYS A 606 14.67 2.37 -33.86
C LYS A 606 14.32 1.05 -33.19
N LEU A 607 14.06 1.11 -31.89
CA LEU A 607 13.67 -0.07 -31.10
C LEU A 607 12.27 -0.53 -31.54
N CYS A 608 12.14 -1.81 -31.88
CA CYS A 608 10.85 -2.43 -32.20
C CYS A 608 10.81 -3.89 -31.72
N PHE A 609 9.60 -4.39 -31.47
CA PHE A 609 9.36 -5.79 -31.12
C PHE A 609 8.34 -6.37 -32.10
N ARG A 610 8.67 -7.52 -32.71
CA ARG A 610 7.72 -8.29 -33.51
C ARG A 610 6.75 -8.99 -32.56
N LEU A 611 5.46 -8.94 -32.86
CA LEU A 611 4.46 -9.68 -32.10
C LEU A 611 4.51 -11.17 -32.54
N PRO A 612 4.42 -12.14 -31.61
CA PRO A 612 4.62 -13.56 -31.98
C PRO A 612 3.54 -14.16 -32.88
N ASP A 613 2.30 -13.71 -32.72
CA ASP A 613 1.10 -14.37 -33.26
C ASP A 613 0.50 -13.63 -34.48
N ASN A 614 1.11 -12.53 -34.92
CA ASN A 614 0.66 -11.74 -36.07
C ASN A 614 1.83 -10.98 -36.72
N ASP A 615 1.63 -10.43 -37.92
CA ASP A 615 2.66 -9.68 -38.67
C ASP A 615 2.79 -8.20 -38.23
N LEU A 616 2.41 -7.89 -36.99
CA LEU A 616 2.49 -6.54 -36.44
C LEU A 616 3.79 -6.31 -35.66
N TYR A 617 4.17 -5.05 -35.58
CA TYR A 617 5.33 -4.58 -34.83
C TYR A 617 4.91 -3.55 -33.80
N ALA A 618 5.42 -3.67 -32.57
CA ALA A 618 5.39 -2.61 -31.59
C ALA A 618 6.64 -1.74 -31.76
N VAL A 619 6.47 -0.50 -32.20
CA VAL A 619 7.55 0.44 -32.53
C VAL A 619 7.68 1.49 -31.44
N HIS A 620 8.91 1.71 -30.96
CA HIS A 620 9.22 2.73 -29.97
C HIS A 620 9.00 4.14 -30.54
N CYS A 621 8.26 4.97 -29.82
CA CYS A 621 8.00 6.36 -30.20
C CYS A 621 8.86 7.33 -29.39
N ARG A 622 8.84 7.19 -28.05
CA ARG A 622 9.61 8.06 -27.13
C ARG A 622 9.79 7.42 -25.77
N SER A 623 10.88 7.79 -25.10
CA SER A 623 11.10 7.51 -23.68
C SER A 623 11.50 8.80 -22.96
N LEU A 624 11.09 8.97 -21.71
CA LEU A 624 11.47 10.13 -20.92
C LEU A 624 11.40 9.84 -19.42
N LEU A 625 12.15 10.63 -18.65
CA LEU A 625 12.05 10.68 -17.20
C LEU A 625 10.97 11.67 -16.79
N VAL A 626 10.00 11.17 -16.05
CA VAL A 626 8.89 11.94 -15.49
C VAL A 626 9.30 12.40 -14.09
N ASN A 627 9.59 13.68 -13.96
CA ASN A 627 10.12 14.27 -12.73
C ASN A 627 9.09 15.21 -12.10
N LEU A 628 8.88 15.07 -10.80
CA LEU A 628 8.13 16.04 -10.00
C LEU A 628 8.99 17.25 -9.64
N PRO A 629 8.36 18.39 -9.27
CA PRO A 629 9.09 19.56 -8.79
C PRO A 629 10.08 19.19 -7.67
N GLY A 630 11.34 19.59 -7.83
CA GLY A 630 12.41 19.33 -6.87
C GLY A 630 13.19 18.01 -7.08
N GLU A 631 12.84 17.16 -8.05
CA GLU A 631 13.60 15.91 -8.32
C GLU A 631 14.82 16.13 -9.21
N LYS A 632 14.80 17.18 -10.04
CA LYS A 632 15.95 17.62 -10.84
C LYS A 632 16.49 18.96 -10.30
N PRO A 633 17.10 19.00 -9.10
CA PRO A 633 17.66 20.23 -8.56
C PRO A 633 18.90 20.66 -9.37
N ASP A 634 19.03 21.97 -9.56
CA ASP A 634 20.26 22.58 -10.06
C ASP A 634 21.39 22.54 -9.01
N LYS A 635 22.60 22.96 -9.39
CA LYS A 635 23.79 22.94 -8.52
C LYS A 635 23.56 23.73 -7.21
N ARG A 636 23.02 24.95 -7.32
CA ARG A 636 22.76 25.84 -6.18
C ARG A 636 21.77 25.21 -5.18
N ILE A 637 20.69 24.61 -5.67
CA ILE A 637 19.70 23.93 -4.83
C ILE A 637 20.32 22.71 -4.15
N ARG A 638 21.17 21.93 -4.84
CA ARG A 638 21.86 20.77 -4.23
C ARG A 638 22.75 21.20 -3.07
N GLU A 639 23.59 22.21 -3.27
CA GLU A 639 24.48 22.76 -2.23
C GLU A 639 23.67 23.28 -1.03
N ALA A 640 22.57 23.99 -1.27
CA ALA A 640 21.69 24.45 -0.20
C ALA A 640 21.04 23.29 0.58
N ARG A 641 20.63 22.21 -0.09
CA ARG A 641 20.08 21.00 0.55
C ARG A 641 21.13 20.28 1.40
N GLU A 642 22.36 20.21 0.91
CA GLU A 642 23.49 19.60 1.60
C GLU A 642 23.85 20.37 2.86
N LEU A 643 23.99 21.70 2.78
CA LEU A 643 24.23 22.56 3.94
C LEU A 643 23.19 22.33 5.05
N ARG A 644 21.91 22.27 4.70
CA ARG A 644 20.82 22.02 5.66
C ARG A 644 20.89 20.62 6.27
N THR A 645 21.29 19.64 5.46
CA THR A 645 21.48 18.26 5.89
C THR A 645 22.63 18.17 6.90
N ASN A 646 23.74 18.84 6.62
CA ASN A 646 24.93 18.93 7.48
C ASN A 646 24.61 19.64 8.80
N GLN A 647 23.94 20.79 8.76
CA GLN A 647 23.48 21.50 9.97
C GLN A 647 22.62 20.61 10.88
N ARG A 648 21.69 19.85 10.29
CA ARG A 648 20.87 18.89 11.05
C ARG A 648 21.72 17.75 11.63
N TYR A 649 22.71 17.24 10.88
CA TYR A 649 23.61 16.23 11.39
C TYR A 649 24.42 16.73 12.57
N GLY A 650 24.94 17.97 12.53
CA GLY A 650 25.61 18.63 13.65
C GLY A 650 24.74 18.58 14.92
N VAL A 651 23.54 19.15 14.87
CA VAL A 651 22.60 19.16 16.02
C VAL A 651 22.26 17.75 16.49
N ARG A 652 22.06 16.78 15.58
CA ARG A 652 21.78 15.39 15.96
C ARG A 652 22.95 14.75 16.71
N GLN A 653 24.18 15.06 16.33
CA GLN A 653 25.36 14.54 17.04
C GLN A 653 25.49 15.17 18.42
N LEU A 654 25.18 16.47 18.57
CA LEU A 654 25.11 17.12 19.87
C LEU A 654 24.09 16.45 20.80
N ILE A 655 22.92 16.07 20.29
CA ILE A 655 21.92 15.30 21.07
C ILE A 655 22.44 13.92 21.45
N ARG A 656 23.15 13.22 20.55
CA ARG A 656 23.75 11.91 20.84
C ARG A 656 24.86 11.98 21.87
N MET A 657 25.64 13.05 21.86
CA MET A 657 26.69 13.30 22.85
C MET A 657 26.11 13.30 24.26
N LEU A 658 24.94 13.93 24.48
CA LEU A 658 24.24 13.87 25.77
C LEU A 658 23.98 12.43 26.23
N SER A 659 23.54 11.55 25.32
CA SER A 659 23.37 10.12 25.63
C SER A 659 24.69 9.42 25.95
N ASN A 660 25.80 9.81 25.31
CA ASN A 660 27.11 9.25 25.61
C ASN A 660 27.63 9.71 26.97
N ILE A 661 27.36 10.96 27.38
CA ILE A 661 27.69 11.45 28.73
C ILE A 661 26.98 10.61 29.80
N GLN A 662 25.68 10.33 29.63
CA GLN A 662 24.94 9.46 30.55
C GLN A 662 25.51 8.03 30.64
N ARG A 663 26.11 7.52 29.56
CA ARG A 663 26.74 6.19 29.54
C ARG A 663 28.06 6.14 30.30
N LEU A 664 28.67 7.28 30.63
CA LEU A 664 29.91 7.33 31.41
C LEU A 664 29.73 6.77 32.84
N HIS A 665 28.49 6.70 33.34
CA HIS A 665 28.18 6.04 34.61
C HIS A 665 28.58 4.55 34.62
N SER A 666 28.61 3.89 33.46
CA SER A 666 29.02 2.48 33.33
C SER A 666 30.54 2.26 33.32
N ARG A 667 31.35 3.32 33.46
CA ARG A 667 32.82 3.25 33.43
C ARG A 667 33.36 3.30 34.87
N GLU A 668 33.89 2.18 35.32
CA GLU A 668 34.30 2.00 36.72
C GLU A 668 35.73 2.46 36.96
N THR A 669 36.64 2.22 36.00
CA THR A 669 38.06 2.52 36.15
C THR A 669 38.43 3.91 35.63
N GLU A 670 39.47 4.51 36.20
CA GLU A 670 40.04 5.79 35.75
C GLU A 670 40.42 5.74 34.26
N ALA A 671 41.10 4.68 33.84
CA ALA A 671 41.53 4.51 32.45
C ALA A 671 40.36 4.47 31.47
N GLU A 672 39.26 3.79 31.82
CA GLU A 672 38.04 3.77 31.03
C GLU A 672 37.35 5.13 30.96
N ARG A 673 37.27 5.85 32.09
CA ARG A 673 36.69 7.20 32.16
C ARG A 673 37.50 8.19 31.32
N LEU A 674 38.83 8.20 31.49
CA LEU A 674 39.75 9.06 30.75
C LEU A 674 39.63 8.83 29.25
N LYS A 675 39.69 7.56 28.81
CA LYS A 675 39.53 7.21 27.40
C LYS A 675 38.18 7.65 26.86
N ALA A 676 37.08 7.35 27.56
CA ALA A 676 35.74 7.65 27.08
C ALA A 676 35.46 9.15 26.95
N VAL A 677 35.96 9.98 27.87
CA VAL A 677 35.82 11.45 27.79
C VAL A 677 36.73 12.02 26.69
N THR A 678 37.95 11.50 26.54
CA THR A 678 38.89 11.91 25.48
C THR A 678 38.33 11.59 24.09
N ASP A 679 37.76 10.38 23.91
CA ASP A 679 37.09 9.97 22.67
C ASP A 679 35.91 10.90 22.33
N LEU A 680 35.17 11.38 23.34
CA LEU A 680 34.08 12.35 23.16
C LEU A 680 34.60 13.73 22.73
N GLU A 681 35.65 14.25 23.37
CA GLU A 681 36.29 15.51 22.98
C GLU A 681 36.83 15.43 21.54
N GLN A 682 37.54 14.36 21.20
CA GLN A 682 38.10 14.14 19.87
C GLN A 682 37.00 14.02 18.80
N ALA A 683 35.93 13.26 19.08
CA ALA A 683 34.79 13.13 18.18
C ALA A 683 34.09 14.47 17.92
N LEU A 684 34.07 15.37 18.90
CA LEU A 684 33.51 16.72 18.75
C LEU A 684 34.42 17.62 17.91
N TRP A 685 35.74 17.57 18.15
CA TRP A 685 36.73 18.32 17.37
C TRP A 685 36.72 17.94 15.89
N GLN A 686 36.69 16.64 15.59
CA GLN A 686 36.72 16.10 14.23
C GLN A 686 35.41 16.29 13.45
N ASN A 687 34.32 16.69 14.12
CA ASN A 687 33.03 16.82 13.46
C ASN A 687 32.83 18.18 12.81
N GLU A 688 33.08 18.24 11.51
CA GLU A 688 32.91 19.44 10.67
C GLU A 688 31.48 20.00 10.65
N ASN A 689 30.47 19.19 11.03
CA ASN A 689 29.07 19.63 11.06
C ASN A 689 28.72 20.44 12.31
N VAL A 690 29.58 20.44 13.34
CA VAL A 690 29.41 21.24 14.55
C VAL A 690 30.15 22.57 14.35
N THR A 691 29.47 23.67 14.62
CA THR A 691 30.06 25.00 14.39
C THR A 691 31.20 25.29 15.36
N GLN A 692 32.13 26.17 14.97
CA GLN A 692 33.23 26.56 15.84
C GLN A 692 32.72 27.13 17.18
N VAL A 693 31.70 27.99 17.13
CA VAL A 693 31.07 28.58 18.32
C VAL A 693 30.52 27.50 19.27
N GLU A 694 29.91 26.44 18.74
CA GLU A 694 29.42 25.33 19.56
C GLU A 694 30.58 24.54 20.17
N ARG A 695 31.66 24.30 19.41
CA ARG A 695 32.87 23.63 19.91
C ARG A 695 33.52 24.42 21.04
N ASP A 696 33.70 25.73 20.87
CA ASP A 696 34.31 26.61 21.86
C ASP A 696 33.52 26.67 23.18
N GLN A 697 32.20 26.41 23.13
CA GLN A 697 31.34 26.36 24.31
C GLN A 697 31.30 24.98 24.99
N LEU A 698 31.36 23.88 24.22
CA LEU A 698 31.15 22.53 24.72
C LEU A 698 32.44 21.86 25.22
N ILE A 699 33.57 22.10 24.53
CA ILE A 699 34.86 21.48 24.87
C ILE A 699 35.32 21.84 26.29
N PRO A 700 35.23 23.10 26.76
CA PRO A 700 35.64 23.45 28.13
C PRO A 700 34.91 22.64 29.19
N VAL A 701 33.61 22.38 28.99
CA VAL A 701 32.78 21.58 29.92
C VAL A 701 33.25 20.12 29.96
N LEU A 702 33.62 19.54 28.80
CA LEU A 702 34.19 18.19 28.75
C LEU A 702 35.57 18.11 29.42
N ARG A 703 36.39 19.16 29.30
CA ARG A 703 37.69 19.24 29.97
C ARG A 703 37.56 19.37 31.48
N GLU A 704 36.55 20.07 31.99
CA GLU A 704 36.23 20.07 33.44
C GLU A 704 35.90 18.66 33.92
N LEU A 705 35.11 17.89 33.15
CA LEU A 705 34.82 16.49 33.46
C LEU A 705 36.07 15.61 33.41
N LEU A 706 36.98 15.84 32.44
CA LEU A 706 38.24 15.12 32.31
C LEU A 706 39.14 15.29 33.54
N GLN A 707 39.13 16.47 34.18
CA GLN A 707 39.88 16.72 35.42
C GLN A 707 39.35 15.95 36.63
N ARG A 708 38.19 15.30 36.53
CA ARG A 708 37.51 14.60 37.62
C ARG A 708 37.46 13.08 37.42
N VAL A 709 38.21 12.52 36.47
CA VAL A 709 38.20 11.07 36.18
C VAL A 709 38.67 10.19 37.34
N THR A 710 39.53 10.75 38.20
CA THR A 710 40.05 10.12 39.43
C THR A 710 39.11 10.23 40.64
N ALA A 711 37.98 10.91 40.51
CA ALA A 711 37.05 11.10 41.62
C ALA A 711 36.37 9.78 42.04
N ASP A 712 35.99 9.70 43.31
CA ASP A 712 35.22 8.58 43.86
C ASP A 712 33.91 8.35 43.07
N PRO A 713 33.38 7.12 43.00
CA PRO A 713 32.21 6.79 42.17
C PRO A 713 30.97 7.67 42.38
N ASP A 714 30.67 8.04 43.64
CA ASP A 714 29.53 8.90 43.96
C ASP A 714 29.74 10.33 43.43
N VAL A 715 30.96 10.87 43.63
CA VAL A 715 31.35 12.20 43.13
C VAL A 715 31.41 12.23 41.61
N TRP A 716 31.88 11.15 40.99
CA TRP A 716 31.86 10.98 39.53
C TRP A 716 30.45 11.01 38.97
N THR A 717 29.52 10.33 39.63
CA THR A 717 28.10 10.32 39.24
C THR A 717 27.47 11.70 39.35
N GLU A 718 27.71 12.42 40.45
CA GLU A 718 27.25 13.80 40.60
C GLU A 718 27.84 14.72 39.53
N GLN A 719 29.13 14.56 39.22
CA GLN A 719 29.79 15.35 38.18
C GLN A 719 29.24 15.04 36.78
N ILE A 720 28.89 13.79 36.47
CA ILE A 720 28.20 13.43 35.21
C ILE A 720 26.85 14.15 35.14
N GLU A 721 26.06 14.16 36.21
CA GLU A 721 24.76 14.85 36.22
C GLU A 721 24.92 16.36 36.02
N LYS A 722 25.87 16.99 36.72
CA LYS A 722 26.18 18.43 36.58
C LYS A 722 26.59 18.75 35.14
N THR A 723 27.54 17.99 34.61
CA THR A 723 28.02 18.14 33.22
C THR A 723 26.89 17.95 32.21
N TYR A 724 26.04 16.93 32.41
CA TYR A 724 24.90 16.69 31.54
C TYR A 724 23.93 17.87 31.52
N ARG A 725 23.58 18.44 32.69
CA ARG A 725 22.66 19.60 32.77
C ARG A 725 23.22 20.82 32.06
N GLU A 726 24.52 21.07 32.20
CA GLU A 726 25.17 22.19 31.52
C GLU A 726 25.20 22.01 30.01
N LEU A 727 25.63 20.83 29.53
CA LEU A 727 25.63 20.49 28.11
C LEU A 727 24.21 20.51 27.53
N GLU A 728 23.21 20.03 28.28
CA GLU A 728 21.81 20.04 27.87
C GLU A 728 21.32 21.47 27.56
N ARG A 729 21.72 22.45 28.38
CA ARG A 729 21.38 23.87 28.13
C ARG A 729 21.99 24.37 26.83
N LEU A 730 23.26 24.07 26.57
CA LEU A 730 23.98 24.49 25.36
C LEU A 730 23.40 23.82 24.10
N VAL A 731 23.19 22.51 24.14
CA VAL A 731 22.57 21.76 23.04
C VAL A 731 21.13 22.21 22.80
N GLY A 732 20.38 22.54 23.85
CA GLY A 732 19.04 23.10 23.74
C GLY A 732 19.00 24.46 23.04
N ALA A 733 20.00 25.32 23.29
CA ALA A 733 20.14 26.60 22.59
C ALA A 733 20.47 26.40 21.10
N ALA A 734 21.40 25.50 20.78
CA ALA A 734 21.75 25.12 19.41
C ALA A 734 20.52 24.58 18.63
N LEU A 735 19.78 23.64 19.23
CA LEU A 735 18.56 23.10 18.65
C LEU A 735 17.50 24.18 18.42
N THR A 736 17.32 25.10 19.38
CA THR A 736 16.34 26.19 19.26
C THR A 736 16.70 27.14 18.12
N LYS A 737 17.98 27.51 18.01
CA LYS A 737 18.51 28.32 16.91
C LYS A 737 18.26 27.64 15.57
N TRP A 738 18.62 26.36 15.45
CA TRP A 738 18.39 25.57 14.24
C TRP A 738 16.90 25.41 13.89
N LYS A 739 16.04 25.16 14.87
CA LYS A 739 14.59 25.03 14.66
C LYS A 739 13.99 26.33 14.12
N LYS A 740 14.41 27.48 14.65
CA LYS A 740 13.98 28.81 14.16
C LYS A 740 14.45 29.07 12.72
N SER A 741 15.63 28.58 12.33
CA SER A 741 16.15 28.72 10.97
C SER A 741 15.62 27.67 9.97
N PHE A 742 14.89 26.65 10.43
CA PHE A 742 14.40 25.58 9.55
C PHE A 742 13.44 26.08 8.46
N GLY A 743 12.53 27.00 8.80
CA GLY A 743 11.54 27.54 7.85
C GLY A 743 12.13 28.53 6.85
N PRO A 744 12.83 29.60 7.31
CA PRO A 744 13.46 30.58 6.44
C PRO A 744 14.41 29.95 5.40
N GLY A 745 14.38 30.45 4.16
CA GLY A 745 15.24 29.97 3.08
C GLY A 745 14.87 28.60 2.48
N ARG A 746 13.84 27.91 3.01
CA ARG A 746 13.41 26.58 2.51
C ARG A 746 12.56 26.63 1.24
N ARG A 747 11.93 27.77 0.95
CA ARG A 747 11.05 27.95 -0.22
C ARG A 747 11.83 27.65 -1.51
N ASN A 748 11.20 26.95 -2.45
CA ASN A 748 11.77 26.53 -3.74
C ASN A 748 12.94 25.51 -3.67
N LEU A 749 13.38 25.09 -2.48
CA LEU A 749 14.44 24.08 -2.37
C LEU A 749 13.93 22.65 -2.51
N ALA A 750 12.75 22.34 -1.97
CA ALA A 750 12.35 20.94 -1.72
C ALA A 750 11.39 20.37 -2.78
N GLY A 751 10.44 21.17 -3.26
CA GLY A 751 9.37 20.72 -4.16
C GLY A 751 8.54 19.57 -3.56
N LEU A 752 8.13 18.61 -4.38
CA LEU A 752 7.44 17.38 -3.96
C LEU A 752 8.39 16.17 -3.94
N SER A 753 9.71 16.38 -3.95
CA SER A 753 10.72 15.32 -4.01
C SER A 753 10.75 14.43 -2.74
N MET A 754 11.32 13.23 -2.87
CA MET A 754 11.57 12.34 -1.72
C MET A 754 12.50 12.99 -0.67
N TRP A 755 13.40 13.88 -1.10
CA TRP A 755 14.25 14.65 -0.19
C TRP A 755 13.43 15.54 0.76
N ASN A 756 12.35 16.16 0.28
CA ASN A 756 11.44 16.96 1.12
C ASN A 756 10.86 16.12 2.26
N ILE A 757 10.35 14.93 1.92
CA ILE A 757 9.76 13.99 2.87
C ILE A 757 10.81 13.52 3.89
N GLU A 758 12.02 13.17 3.43
CA GLU A 758 13.13 12.76 4.29
C GLU A 758 13.54 13.85 5.27
N GLU A 759 13.66 15.10 4.82
CA GLU A 759 14.02 16.24 5.67
C GLU A 759 12.98 16.46 6.78
N LEU A 760 11.69 16.43 6.44
CA LEU A 760 10.59 16.61 7.40
C LEU A 760 10.49 15.45 8.40
N GLU A 761 10.61 14.21 7.94
CA GLU A 761 10.62 13.04 8.82
C GLU A 761 11.84 13.04 9.73
N SER A 762 13.00 13.42 9.20
CA SER A 762 14.24 13.57 9.95
C SER A 762 14.12 14.66 11.04
N LEU A 763 13.49 15.79 10.73
CA LEU A 763 13.14 16.82 11.72
C LEU A 763 12.27 16.20 12.83
N ARG A 764 11.20 15.49 12.49
CA ARG A 764 10.32 14.86 13.48
C ARG A 764 11.07 13.86 14.36
N ARG A 765 11.89 12.98 13.77
CA ARG A 765 12.72 11.99 14.49
C ARG A 765 13.70 12.67 15.44
N MET A 766 14.32 13.77 15.01
CA MET A 766 15.25 14.54 15.85
C MET A 766 14.53 15.20 17.02
N LEU A 767 13.34 15.78 16.81
CA LEU A 767 12.53 16.36 17.87
C LEU A 767 12.08 15.31 18.89
N ILE A 768 11.70 14.10 18.45
CA ILE A 768 11.40 12.99 19.35
C ILE A 768 12.64 12.60 20.16
N SER A 769 13.79 12.42 19.49
CA SER A 769 15.05 12.08 20.16
C SER A 769 15.47 13.11 21.19
N TRP A 770 15.22 14.39 20.94
CA TRP A 770 15.43 15.45 21.91
C TRP A 770 14.44 15.32 23.07
N SER A 771 13.13 15.35 22.79
CA SER A 771 12.09 15.40 23.83
C SER A 771 12.01 14.13 24.70
N LYS A 772 12.42 12.97 24.18
CA LYS A 772 12.37 11.67 24.86
C LYS A 772 13.76 11.14 25.25
N ARG A 773 14.76 12.01 25.33
CA ARG A 773 16.06 11.64 25.92
C ARG A 773 15.90 11.32 27.40
N SER A 774 16.72 10.42 27.91
CA SER A 774 16.85 10.13 29.34
C SER A 774 17.63 11.25 30.02
N ARG A 775 17.19 11.72 31.18
CA ARG A 775 17.96 12.70 32.00
C ARG A 775 18.71 12.02 33.13
N ARG A 776 18.31 10.80 33.48
CA ARG A 776 19.01 9.94 34.42
C ARG A 776 19.61 8.74 33.67
N PRO A 777 20.71 8.16 34.18
CA PRO A 777 21.25 6.91 33.65
C PRO A 777 20.18 5.82 33.68
N GLN A 778 20.17 4.96 32.65
CA GLN A 778 19.28 3.79 32.51
C GLN A 778 17.76 4.07 32.43
N GLU A 779 17.31 5.30 32.69
CA GLU A 779 15.91 5.73 32.55
C GLU A 779 15.39 5.51 31.12
N LYS A 780 14.20 4.94 30.99
CA LYS A 780 13.55 4.69 29.71
C LYS A 780 12.40 5.65 29.46
N ASN A 781 12.58 6.52 28.48
CA ASN A 781 11.57 7.48 28.08
C ASN A 781 10.90 7.09 26.76
N HIS A 782 9.69 6.55 26.86
CA HIS A 782 8.84 6.21 25.72
C HIS A 782 7.74 7.27 25.51
N LEU A 783 7.16 7.28 24.31
CA LEU A 783 5.89 7.95 24.08
C LEU A 783 4.81 7.09 24.74
N GLN A 784 3.99 7.71 25.59
CA GLN A 784 2.86 7.01 26.22
C GLN A 784 1.80 6.67 25.16
N GLU A 785 0.96 5.67 25.41
CA GLU A 785 0.00 5.13 24.42
C GLU A 785 -0.93 6.20 23.81
N LYS A 786 -1.34 7.18 24.63
CA LYS A 786 -2.23 8.29 24.21
C LYS A 786 -1.48 9.57 23.85
N GLU A 787 -0.15 9.59 23.95
CA GLU A 787 0.65 10.79 23.74
C GLU A 787 0.88 11.06 22.25
N GLN A 788 0.33 12.18 21.77
CA GLN A 788 0.57 12.65 20.40
C GLN A 788 1.79 13.57 20.33
N PHE A 789 2.73 13.29 19.43
CA PHE A 789 3.94 14.09 19.26
C PHE A 789 4.01 14.83 17.92
N ALA A 790 4.16 16.17 17.99
CA ALA A 790 4.30 17.07 16.85
C ALA A 790 3.23 16.82 15.76
N GLN A 791 1.96 16.73 16.15
CA GLN A 791 0.86 16.29 15.30
C GLN A 791 0.67 17.16 14.04
N GLY A 792 0.91 18.47 14.15
CA GLY A 792 0.89 19.38 13.00
C GLY A 792 1.96 19.03 11.95
N LEU A 793 3.19 18.71 12.38
CA LEU A 793 4.26 18.28 11.48
C LEU A 793 3.96 16.91 10.87
N LEU A 794 3.44 15.96 11.65
CA LEU A 794 3.04 14.64 11.14
C LEU A 794 1.95 14.76 10.07
N THR A 795 0.94 15.60 10.31
CA THR A 795 -0.13 15.90 9.36
C THR A 795 0.45 16.51 8.08
N HIS A 796 1.35 17.49 8.20
CA HIS A 796 1.99 18.09 7.04
C HIS A 796 2.81 17.09 6.22
N ILE A 797 3.54 16.16 6.86
CA ILE A 797 4.27 15.09 6.16
C ILE A 797 3.31 14.21 5.36
N GLN A 798 2.17 13.83 5.95
CA GLN A 798 1.15 13.03 5.27
C GLN A 798 0.54 13.78 4.08
N GLU A 799 0.21 15.06 4.25
CA GLU A 799 -0.32 15.91 3.17
C GLU A 799 0.67 16.08 2.01
N VAL A 800 1.97 16.22 2.30
CA VAL A 800 3.02 16.29 1.27
C VAL A 800 3.13 14.95 0.52
N LYS A 801 3.06 13.81 1.21
CA LYS A 801 3.05 12.47 0.58
C LYS A 801 1.83 12.28 -0.31
N ASP A 802 0.65 12.64 0.18
CA ASP A 802 -0.61 12.55 -0.58
C ASP A 802 -0.61 13.46 -1.81
N ASN A 803 -0.08 14.68 -1.67
CA ASN A 803 0.05 15.60 -2.79
C ASN A 803 1.04 15.10 -3.84
N ARG A 804 2.22 14.60 -3.41
CA ARG A 804 3.20 13.95 -4.29
C ARG A 804 2.55 12.84 -5.11
N LEU A 805 1.80 11.94 -4.44
CA LEU A 805 1.10 10.83 -5.07
C LEU A 805 0.09 11.29 -6.13
N LYS A 806 -0.78 12.25 -5.79
CA LYS A 806 -1.80 12.78 -6.70
C LYS A 806 -1.20 13.48 -7.91
N GLN A 807 -0.16 14.29 -7.71
CA GLN A 807 0.54 15.02 -8.78
C GLN A 807 1.32 14.08 -9.69
N MET A 808 1.95 13.03 -9.14
CA MET A 808 2.63 12.01 -9.94
C MET A 808 1.65 11.26 -10.83
N ALA A 809 0.52 10.80 -10.28
CA ALA A 809 -0.52 10.14 -11.06
C ALA A 809 -1.08 11.08 -12.15
N ASN A 810 -1.30 12.36 -11.84
CA ASN A 810 -1.72 13.35 -12.84
C ASN A 810 -0.69 13.49 -13.96
N LEU A 811 0.59 13.64 -13.62
CA LEU A 811 1.67 13.78 -14.59
C LEU A 811 1.81 12.54 -15.50
N ILE A 812 1.63 11.34 -14.95
CA ILE A 812 1.57 10.09 -15.72
C ILE A 812 0.37 10.11 -16.67
N VAL A 813 -0.84 10.41 -16.18
CA VAL A 813 -2.06 10.48 -17.01
C VAL A 813 -1.90 11.52 -18.13
N MET A 814 -1.40 12.72 -17.84
CA MET A 814 -1.20 13.75 -18.86
C MET A 814 -0.15 13.35 -19.89
N THR A 815 0.92 12.66 -19.47
CA THR A 815 1.93 12.14 -20.39
C THR A 815 1.36 11.07 -21.31
N ALA A 816 0.52 10.16 -20.77
CA ALA A 816 -0.21 9.16 -21.54
C ALA A 816 -1.20 9.81 -22.50
N LEU A 817 -1.94 10.83 -22.08
CA LEU A 817 -2.86 11.57 -22.94
C LEU A 817 -2.15 12.42 -24.01
N GLY A 818 -0.80 12.43 -24.05
CA GLY A 818 -0.03 13.15 -25.07
C GLY A 818 0.16 14.64 -24.80
N TYR A 819 -0.13 15.10 -23.57
CA TYR A 819 0.04 16.49 -23.16
C TYR A 819 1.44 16.74 -22.58
N LYS A 820 1.94 17.95 -22.83
CA LYS A 820 3.18 18.47 -22.24
C LYS A 820 2.89 19.78 -21.54
N TYR A 821 3.41 19.94 -20.32
CA TYR A 821 3.32 21.21 -19.62
C TYR A 821 4.37 22.19 -20.16
N VAL A 822 3.94 23.39 -20.52
CA VAL A 822 4.79 24.47 -21.05
C VAL A 822 4.88 25.56 -20.00
N ASP A 823 6.01 25.61 -19.28
CA ASP A 823 6.23 26.52 -18.14
C ASP A 823 6.01 27.99 -18.50
N LYS A 824 6.47 28.43 -19.68
CA LYS A 824 6.34 29.83 -20.16
C LYS A 824 4.89 30.33 -20.17
N HIS A 825 3.94 29.44 -20.44
CA HIS A 825 2.52 29.80 -20.53
C HIS A 825 1.70 29.25 -19.35
N ALA A 826 2.34 28.52 -18.43
CA ALA A 826 1.72 27.81 -17.33
C ALA A 826 0.51 26.95 -17.75
N LYS A 827 0.65 26.24 -18.88
CA LYS A 827 -0.44 25.50 -19.54
C LYS A 827 0.03 24.16 -20.08
N TRP A 828 -0.92 23.23 -20.16
CA TRP A 828 -0.75 21.95 -20.84
C TRP A 828 -1.12 22.10 -22.31
N VAL A 829 -0.32 21.50 -23.19
CA VAL A 829 -0.51 21.54 -24.64
C VAL A 829 -0.50 20.11 -25.18
N ALA A 830 -1.51 19.76 -25.96
CA ALA A 830 -1.56 18.49 -26.69
C ALA A 830 -0.45 18.48 -27.75
N SER A 831 0.64 17.74 -27.49
CA SER A 831 1.80 17.68 -28.37
C SER A 831 1.90 16.35 -29.13
N TYR A 832 1.32 15.29 -28.57
CA TYR A 832 1.43 13.93 -29.07
C TYR A 832 0.07 13.23 -29.10
N PRO A 833 -0.07 12.12 -29.85
CA PRO A 833 -1.18 11.19 -29.69
C PRO A 833 -1.20 10.56 -28.29
N ALA A 834 -2.40 10.23 -27.82
CA ALA A 834 -2.66 9.62 -26.53
C ALA A 834 -2.50 8.09 -26.58
N CYS A 835 -2.01 7.52 -25.48
CA CYS A 835 -1.95 6.09 -25.22
C CYS A 835 -3.26 5.62 -24.60
N GLN A 836 -3.82 4.51 -25.08
CA GLN A 836 -5.02 3.93 -24.50
C GLN A 836 -4.73 3.15 -23.21
N ILE A 837 -3.49 2.65 -23.07
CA ILE A 837 -3.10 1.74 -22.00
C ILE A 837 -1.85 2.26 -21.28
N ILE A 838 -1.88 2.21 -19.95
CA ILE A 838 -0.74 2.47 -19.08
C ILE A 838 -0.37 1.20 -18.33
N LEU A 839 0.86 0.72 -18.48
CA LEU A 839 1.33 -0.52 -17.87
C LEU A 839 2.42 -0.21 -16.84
N PHE A 840 2.20 -0.61 -15.59
CA PHE A 840 3.18 -0.49 -14.51
C PHE A 840 3.95 -1.80 -14.33
N GLU A 841 5.12 -1.72 -13.71
CA GLU A 841 5.75 -2.91 -13.13
C GLU A 841 4.90 -3.51 -11.99
N ASP A 842 4.72 -4.83 -12.00
CA ASP A 842 4.05 -5.54 -10.91
C ASP A 842 4.95 -5.62 -9.67
N LEU A 843 4.72 -4.69 -8.74
CA LEU A 843 5.39 -4.64 -7.44
C LEU A 843 4.47 -5.09 -6.28
N SER A 844 3.42 -5.87 -6.57
CA SER A 844 2.46 -6.34 -5.57
C SER A 844 3.10 -7.21 -4.48
N ARG A 845 4.16 -7.96 -4.83
CA ARG A 845 4.98 -8.81 -3.95
C ARG A 845 6.11 -8.05 -3.24
N TYR A 846 6.45 -6.85 -3.71
CA TYR A 846 7.51 -6.02 -3.12
C TYR A 846 6.97 -5.20 -1.93
N ARG A 847 6.74 -5.90 -0.81
CA ARG A 847 6.14 -5.35 0.41
C ARG A 847 7.18 -5.15 1.51
N MET A 848 6.83 -4.33 2.50
CA MET A 848 7.59 -4.33 3.75
C MET A 848 7.52 -5.73 4.37
N LYS A 849 8.67 -6.32 4.66
CA LYS A 849 8.77 -7.64 5.31
C LYS A 849 9.85 -7.62 6.38
N GLN A 850 9.76 -8.51 7.37
CA GLN A 850 10.72 -8.57 8.48
C GLN A 850 12.13 -8.98 8.06
N ASP A 851 12.31 -9.60 6.90
CA ASP A 851 13.58 -10.02 6.29
C ASP A 851 14.27 -8.93 5.46
N ARG A 852 13.60 -7.83 5.13
CA ARG A 852 14.19 -6.65 4.50
C ARG A 852 14.87 -5.73 5.50
N SER A 853 15.92 -5.02 5.09
CA SER A 853 16.59 -4.07 5.97
C SER A 853 15.62 -2.98 6.46
N ARG A 854 15.84 -2.42 7.67
CA ARG A 854 15.02 -1.30 8.19
C ARG A 854 15.04 -0.09 7.25
N MET A 855 16.16 0.12 6.56
CA MET A 855 16.34 1.19 5.59
C MET A 855 15.45 1.00 4.38
N GLU A 856 15.43 -0.21 3.81
CA GLU A 856 14.57 -0.56 2.67
C GLU A 856 13.09 -0.47 3.04
N ASN A 857 12.68 -1.03 4.18
CA ASN A 857 11.29 -0.91 4.65
C ASN A 857 10.88 0.56 4.85
N SER A 858 11.76 1.37 5.45
CA SER A 858 11.50 2.81 5.60
C SER A 858 11.38 3.52 4.25
N LEU A 859 12.07 3.05 3.21
CA LEU A 859 11.99 3.60 1.86
C LEU A 859 10.68 3.22 1.18
N LEU A 860 10.29 1.94 1.24
CA LEU A 860 9.02 1.43 0.73
C LEU A 860 7.82 2.16 1.34
N MET A 861 7.85 2.41 2.65
CA MET A 861 6.81 3.16 3.35
C MET A 861 6.67 4.60 2.83
N LYS A 862 7.79 5.25 2.47
CA LYS A 862 7.77 6.61 1.93
C LYS A 862 7.36 6.64 0.46
N TRP A 863 7.72 5.61 -0.29
CA TRP A 863 7.46 5.52 -1.72
C TRP A 863 5.98 5.29 -2.04
N ALA A 864 5.29 4.48 -1.23
CA ALA A 864 3.85 4.19 -1.39
C ALA A 864 3.48 3.72 -2.82
N HIS A 865 4.36 2.92 -3.44
CA HIS A 865 4.30 2.57 -4.86
C HIS A 865 2.98 1.93 -5.30
N ARG A 866 2.36 1.12 -4.45
CA ARG A 866 1.06 0.45 -4.74
C ARG A 866 -0.09 1.43 -4.95
N SER A 867 -0.01 2.61 -4.36
CA SER A 867 -1.07 3.61 -4.49
C SER A 867 -1.00 4.35 -5.83
N ILE A 868 0.15 4.33 -6.52
CA ILE A 868 0.39 5.09 -7.75
C ILE A 868 -0.45 4.55 -8.92
N PRO A 869 -0.44 3.24 -9.24
CA PRO A 869 -1.30 2.69 -10.30
C PRO A 869 -2.79 2.91 -10.02
N ARG A 870 -3.22 2.75 -8.77
CA ARG A 870 -4.62 2.99 -8.37
C ARG A 870 -5.04 4.43 -8.60
N HIS A 871 -4.22 5.42 -8.20
CA HIS A 871 -4.52 6.83 -8.44
C HIS A 871 -4.48 7.18 -9.93
N THR A 872 -3.58 6.55 -10.69
CA THR A 872 -3.49 6.72 -12.15
C THR A 872 -4.76 6.19 -12.82
N TRP A 873 -5.23 5.00 -12.44
CA TRP A 873 -6.50 4.44 -12.90
C TRP A 873 -7.67 5.37 -12.58
N MET A 874 -7.81 5.77 -11.31
CA MET A 874 -8.88 6.69 -10.90
C MET A 874 -8.85 8.00 -11.71
N GLN A 875 -7.67 8.59 -11.94
CA GLN A 875 -7.55 9.85 -12.70
C GLN A 875 -7.75 9.66 -14.21
N GLY A 876 -7.38 8.51 -14.77
CA GLY A 876 -7.55 8.18 -16.18
C GLY A 876 -8.96 7.71 -16.56
N GLU A 877 -9.75 7.24 -15.60
CA GLU A 877 -11.10 6.70 -15.81
C GLU A 877 -12.05 7.65 -16.57
N PRO A 878 -12.14 8.97 -16.28
CA PRO A 878 -13.00 9.88 -17.05
C PRO A 878 -12.65 9.98 -18.53
N PHE A 879 -11.44 9.56 -18.94
CA PHE A 879 -11.00 9.58 -20.33
C PHE A 879 -11.08 8.20 -21.00
N GLY A 880 -11.39 7.14 -20.24
CA GLY A 880 -11.39 5.77 -20.75
C GLY A 880 -10.02 5.07 -20.73
N LEU A 881 -9.00 5.64 -20.08
CA LEU A 881 -7.68 5.02 -20.00
C LEU A 881 -7.72 3.69 -19.24
N GLN A 882 -7.09 2.67 -19.80
CA GLN A 882 -6.91 1.38 -19.14
C GLN A 882 -5.55 1.34 -18.44
N VAL A 883 -5.51 0.77 -17.24
CA VAL A 883 -4.28 0.62 -16.47
C VAL A 883 -4.05 -0.85 -16.16
N GLY A 884 -2.79 -1.29 -16.23
CA GLY A 884 -2.41 -2.68 -16.04
C GLY A 884 -1.05 -2.84 -15.38
N ASP A 885 -0.71 -4.09 -15.09
CA ASP A 885 0.58 -4.46 -14.52
C ASP A 885 1.27 -5.48 -15.43
N VAL A 886 2.60 -5.41 -15.49
CA VAL A 886 3.46 -6.35 -16.22
C VAL A 886 4.52 -6.87 -15.26
N ARG A 887 4.78 -8.18 -15.34
CA ARG A 887 5.85 -8.85 -14.58
C ARG A 887 7.18 -8.12 -14.74
N SER A 888 7.81 -7.72 -13.63
CA SER A 888 9.00 -6.86 -13.62
C SER A 888 10.27 -7.53 -13.11
N GLU A 889 10.21 -8.82 -12.75
CA GLU A 889 11.38 -9.53 -12.21
C GLU A 889 12.54 -9.46 -13.21
N PHE A 890 13.72 -8.99 -12.78
CA PHE A 890 14.90 -8.80 -13.63
C PHE A 890 14.75 -7.79 -14.79
N SER A 891 13.69 -6.97 -14.85
CA SER A 891 13.50 -5.94 -15.90
C SER A 891 14.67 -4.97 -16.02
N SER A 892 15.34 -4.68 -14.90
CA SER A 892 16.50 -3.79 -14.83
C SER A 892 17.85 -4.50 -14.92
N ARG A 893 17.87 -5.81 -15.19
CA ARG A 893 19.09 -6.64 -15.30
C ARG A 893 19.34 -7.19 -16.70
N PHE A 894 18.40 -7.00 -17.62
CA PHE A 894 18.53 -7.40 -19.01
C PHE A 894 18.32 -6.20 -19.92
N HIS A 895 18.98 -6.18 -21.06
CA HIS A 895 18.84 -5.13 -22.06
C HIS A 895 17.56 -5.32 -22.86
N ALA A 896 16.69 -4.32 -22.90
CA ALA A 896 15.39 -4.43 -23.56
C ALA A 896 15.52 -4.76 -25.06
N ARG A 897 16.52 -4.20 -25.75
CA ARG A 897 16.72 -4.40 -27.19
C ARG A 897 17.28 -5.78 -27.53
N THR A 898 18.35 -6.20 -26.85
CA THR A 898 19.08 -7.44 -27.23
C THR A 898 18.66 -8.64 -26.40
N GLY A 899 18.19 -8.44 -25.17
CA GLY A 899 17.96 -9.52 -24.20
C GLY A 899 19.24 -9.94 -23.46
N ALA A 900 20.35 -9.22 -23.63
CA ALA A 900 21.61 -9.53 -22.96
C ALA A 900 21.56 -9.18 -21.47
N PRO A 901 22.11 -10.00 -20.57
CA PRO A 901 22.24 -9.65 -19.16
C PRO A 901 23.24 -8.50 -18.98
N GLY A 902 23.14 -7.78 -17.86
CA GLY A 902 24.04 -6.68 -17.56
C GLY A 902 24.03 -6.26 -16.09
N ILE A 903 24.76 -5.20 -15.79
CA ILE A 903 24.91 -4.64 -14.44
C ILE A 903 24.50 -3.18 -14.39
N ARG A 904 24.09 -2.70 -13.20
CA ARG A 904 23.87 -1.27 -12.97
C ARG A 904 25.18 -0.59 -12.58
N CYS A 905 25.38 0.61 -13.11
CA CYS A 905 26.58 1.42 -12.92
C CYS A 905 26.21 2.87 -12.58
N HIS A 906 27.19 3.59 -12.06
CA HIS A 906 27.12 4.99 -11.70
C HIS A 906 28.18 5.79 -12.44
N VAL A 907 27.84 7.01 -12.86
CA VAL A 907 28.78 7.97 -13.43
C VAL A 907 29.48 8.71 -12.30
N VAL A 908 30.80 8.59 -12.22
CA VAL A 908 31.63 9.24 -11.20
C VAL A 908 31.54 10.75 -11.32
N THR A 909 31.35 11.43 -10.19
CA THR A 909 31.39 12.89 -10.09
C THR A 909 32.62 13.37 -9.32
N GLU A 910 32.98 14.65 -9.45
CA GLU A 910 34.06 15.27 -8.65
C GLU A 910 33.86 15.07 -7.13
N LYS A 911 32.59 15.02 -6.68
CA LYS A 911 32.28 14.80 -5.25
C LYS A 911 32.58 13.37 -4.81
N ASP A 912 32.40 12.39 -5.70
CA ASP A 912 32.61 10.98 -5.36
C ASP A 912 34.09 10.68 -5.16
N ILE A 913 34.97 11.30 -5.96
CA ILE A 913 36.43 11.19 -5.82
C ILE A 913 36.88 11.70 -4.44
N ASN A 914 36.29 12.79 -3.98
CA ASN A 914 36.59 13.40 -2.68
C ASN A 914 35.87 12.72 -1.50
N ASN A 915 35.10 11.66 -1.73
CA ASN A 915 34.32 10.99 -0.68
C ASN A 915 35.03 9.71 -0.20
N PRO A 916 35.55 9.68 1.04
CA PRO A 916 36.24 8.50 1.58
C PRO A 916 35.38 7.24 1.59
N LEU A 917 34.06 7.36 1.79
CA LEU A 917 33.14 6.22 1.80
C LEU A 917 32.97 5.61 0.41
N PHE A 918 33.03 6.43 -0.64
CA PHE A 918 32.96 5.97 -2.02
C PHE A 918 34.23 5.20 -2.39
N LYS A 919 35.40 5.72 -2.00
CA LYS A 919 36.68 5.04 -2.11
C LYS A 919 36.66 3.68 -1.40
N ASP A 920 36.33 3.66 -0.11
CA ASP A 920 36.19 2.44 0.69
C ASP A 920 35.29 1.40 0.01
N GLN A 921 34.19 1.84 -0.58
CA GLN A 921 33.24 0.95 -1.23
C GLN A 921 33.82 0.27 -2.48
N LEU A 922 34.59 0.99 -3.31
CA LEU A 922 35.22 0.42 -4.50
C LEU A 922 36.35 -0.56 -4.13
N LEU A 923 37.11 -0.23 -3.09
CA LEU A 923 38.20 -1.06 -2.56
C LEU A 923 37.68 -2.36 -1.93
N ARG A 924 36.67 -2.26 -1.04
CA ARG A 924 36.05 -3.44 -0.40
C ARG A 924 35.42 -4.42 -1.39
N LYS A 925 34.95 -3.90 -2.53
CA LYS A 925 34.41 -4.73 -3.63
C LYS A 925 35.50 -5.30 -4.54
N ASN A 926 36.77 -4.97 -4.30
CA ASN A 926 37.92 -5.36 -5.10
C ASN A 926 37.79 -4.94 -6.58
N PHE A 927 37.08 -3.83 -6.84
CA PHE A 927 36.95 -3.29 -8.20
C PHE A 927 38.22 -2.53 -8.61
N LEU A 928 38.70 -1.65 -7.73
CA LEU A 928 39.98 -0.95 -7.84
C LEU A 928 40.85 -1.28 -6.62
N LYS A 929 42.16 -1.27 -6.80
CA LYS A 929 43.14 -1.26 -5.72
C LYS A 929 43.44 0.17 -5.26
N GLU A 930 44.05 0.33 -4.08
CA GLU A 930 44.43 1.63 -3.50
C GLU A 930 45.21 2.50 -4.50
N GLU A 931 46.25 1.91 -5.11
CA GLU A 931 47.12 2.53 -6.12
C GLU A 931 46.40 2.91 -7.43
N GLN A 932 45.27 2.24 -7.72
CA GLN A 932 44.52 2.44 -8.95
C GLN A 932 43.47 3.55 -8.81
N PHE A 933 43.13 3.94 -7.58
CA PHE A 933 42.11 4.96 -7.33
C PHE A 933 42.50 6.33 -7.92
N GLN A 934 43.80 6.63 -8.02
CA GLN A 934 44.32 7.88 -8.59
C GLN A 934 43.99 8.06 -10.08
N TYR A 935 43.69 6.98 -10.81
CA TYR A 935 43.34 7.05 -12.23
C TYR A 935 41.86 7.35 -12.47
N LEU A 936 41.04 7.35 -11.42
CA LEU A 936 39.60 7.58 -11.53
C LEU A 936 39.31 9.06 -11.81
N GLN A 937 38.54 9.34 -12.87
CA GLN A 937 38.17 10.69 -13.30
C GLN A 937 36.65 10.92 -13.28
N PRO A 938 36.19 12.18 -13.15
CA PRO A 938 34.79 12.50 -13.32
C PRO A 938 34.31 12.10 -14.73
N GLY A 939 33.18 11.40 -14.81
CA GLY A 939 32.64 10.84 -16.05
C GLY A 939 32.87 9.34 -16.21
N ASP A 940 33.81 8.75 -15.47
CA ASP A 940 34.05 7.31 -15.47
C ASP A 940 32.84 6.52 -14.98
N ILE A 941 32.74 5.26 -15.41
CA ILE A 941 31.60 4.40 -15.12
C ILE A 941 32.04 3.27 -14.19
N VAL A 942 31.47 3.26 -12.98
CA VAL A 942 31.80 2.26 -11.96
C VAL A 942 30.59 1.38 -11.63
N PRO A 943 30.80 0.08 -11.32
CA PRO A 943 29.73 -0.82 -10.92
C PRO A 943 29.13 -0.39 -9.58
N MET A 944 27.82 -0.07 -9.58
CA MET A 944 27.13 0.43 -8.40
C MET A 944 25.72 -0.16 -8.33
N GLN A 945 25.43 -0.85 -7.23
CA GLN A 945 24.09 -1.39 -7.00
C GLN A 945 23.09 -0.23 -6.89
N GLY A 946 22.03 -0.29 -7.71
CA GLY A 946 21.05 0.79 -7.80
C GLY A 946 21.54 2.04 -8.55
N GLY A 947 22.64 1.93 -9.31
CA GLY A 947 23.10 2.96 -10.23
C GLY A 947 22.06 3.34 -11.30
N GLU A 948 22.23 4.54 -11.87
CA GLU A 948 21.33 5.14 -12.86
C GLU A 948 21.58 4.64 -14.29
N LEU A 949 22.74 4.04 -14.57
CA LEU A 949 23.06 3.45 -15.85
C LEU A 949 22.91 1.92 -15.80
N PHE A 950 22.47 1.34 -16.90
CA PHE A 950 22.53 -0.09 -17.18
C PHE A 950 23.58 -0.33 -18.28
N VAL A 951 24.42 -1.32 -18.04
CA VAL A 951 25.62 -1.62 -18.82
C VAL A 951 25.61 -3.06 -19.27
N THR A 952 25.79 -3.30 -20.57
CA THR A 952 25.90 -4.63 -21.19
C THR A 952 26.84 -4.58 -22.40
N LEU A 953 26.96 -5.67 -23.16
CA LEU A 953 27.76 -5.76 -24.38
C LEU A 953 26.88 -5.69 -25.63
N SER A 954 27.47 -5.25 -26.75
CA SER A 954 26.73 -5.09 -28.02
C SER A 954 26.41 -6.41 -28.73
N GLY A 955 27.17 -7.47 -28.46
CA GLY A 955 26.93 -8.79 -29.03
C GLY A 955 28.00 -9.82 -28.64
N PRO A 956 27.91 -11.04 -29.18
CA PRO A 956 28.86 -12.11 -28.90
C PRO A 956 30.30 -11.67 -29.22
N ASN A 957 31.24 -11.96 -28.33
CA ASN A 957 32.67 -11.61 -28.44
C ASN A 957 33.00 -10.12 -28.59
N SER A 958 32.01 -9.23 -28.45
CA SER A 958 32.24 -7.79 -28.46
C SER A 958 32.93 -7.31 -27.17
N GLN A 959 33.79 -6.30 -27.31
CA GLN A 959 34.30 -5.50 -26.19
C GLN A 959 33.57 -4.15 -26.07
N ASP A 960 32.65 -3.86 -27.01
CA ASP A 960 31.88 -2.62 -26.99
C ASP A 960 30.77 -2.67 -25.96
N VAL A 961 30.79 -1.67 -25.10
CA VAL A 961 29.86 -1.52 -23.98
C VAL A 961 28.67 -0.67 -24.40
N ILE A 962 27.46 -1.20 -24.22
CA ILE A 962 26.21 -0.46 -24.38
C ILE A 962 25.86 0.21 -23.04
N LEU A 963 25.53 1.50 -23.10
CA LEU A 963 25.12 2.32 -21.98
C LEU A 963 23.70 2.86 -22.22
N ILE A 964 22.80 2.65 -21.26
CA ILE A 964 21.44 3.19 -21.30
C ILE A 964 20.99 3.54 -19.89
N HIS A 965 20.09 4.52 -19.73
CA HIS A 965 19.50 4.81 -18.42
C HIS A 965 18.74 3.57 -17.91
N ALA A 966 19.07 3.12 -16.71
CA ALA A 966 18.62 1.83 -16.18
C ALA A 966 17.08 1.75 -16.06
N ASP A 967 16.44 2.82 -15.59
CA ASP A 967 14.98 2.86 -15.41
C ASP A 967 14.25 2.98 -16.76
N ILE A 968 14.86 3.60 -17.79
CA ILE A 968 14.30 3.62 -19.15
C ILE A 968 14.39 2.23 -19.78
N ASN A 969 15.53 1.55 -19.61
CA ASN A 969 15.70 0.17 -20.04
C ASN A 969 14.69 -0.76 -19.35
N ALA A 970 14.44 -0.57 -18.05
CA ALA A 970 13.43 -1.33 -17.33
C ALA A 970 12.02 -1.08 -17.90
N ALA A 971 11.63 0.18 -18.14
CA ALA A 971 10.36 0.51 -18.79
C ALA A 971 10.22 -0.11 -20.20
N GLN A 972 11.30 -0.14 -20.99
CA GLN A 972 11.32 -0.80 -22.30
C GLN A 972 11.24 -2.34 -22.19
N ASN A 973 11.80 -2.94 -21.15
CA ASN A 973 11.64 -4.37 -20.89
C ASN A 973 10.18 -4.74 -20.57
N LEU A 974 9.45 -3.86 -19.88
CA LEU A 974 8.00 -4.07 -19.67
C LEU A 974 7.26 -4.10 -21.01
N GLN A 975 7.63 -3.25 -21.98
CA GLN A 975 7.05 -3.26 -23.33
C GLN A 975 7.36 -4.58 -24.03
N ARG A 976 8.64 -5.00 -24.04
CA ARG A 976 9.06 -6.29 -24.60
C ARG A 976 8.21 -7.42 -24.04
N ARG A 977 8.04 -7.50 -22.72
CA ARG A 977 7.29 -8.57 -22.05
C ARG A 977 5.82 -8.55 -22.40
N PHE A 978 5.18 -7.39 -22.43
CA PHE A 978 3.77 -7.29 -22.79
C PHE A 978 3.56 -7.74 -24.24
N TRP A 979 4.30 -7.15 -25.19
CA TRP A 979 4.12 -7.44 -26.62
C TRP A 979 4.51 -8.86 -27.01
N THR A 980 5.59 -9.40 -26.44
CA THR A 980 6.01 -10.80 -26.67
C THR A 980 5.26 -11.80 -25.80
N ARG A 981 4.26 -11.36 -25.03
CA ARG A 981 3.46 -12.20 -24.12
C ARG A 981 4.34 -13.03 -23.17
N ASN A 982 5.46 -12.44 -22.76
CA ASN A 982 6.49 -13.05 -21.92
C ASN A 982 7.00 -14.41 -22.46
N GLN A 983 6.99 -14.66 -23.77
CA GLN A 983 7.43 -15.95 -24.33
C GLN A 983 8.91 -16.26 -24.04
N GLU A 984 9.74 -15.24 -23.84
CA GLU A 984 11.16 -15.40 -23.55
C GLU A 984 11.40 -15.85 -22.10
N ILE A 985 11.75 -17.13 -21.94
CA ILE A 985 12.12 -17.71 -20.65
C ILE A 985 13.62 -17.50 -20.45
N PHE A 986 14.05 -16.86 -19.37
CA PHE A 986 15.48 -16.68 -19.03
C PHE A 986 15.83 -17.12 -17.60
N ARG A 987 14.83 -17.50 -16.80
CA ARG A 987 14.94 -18.00 -15.43
C ARG A 987 13.96 -19.13 -15.21
N ILE A 988 14.42 -20.20 -14.57
CA ILE A 988 13.59 -21.32 -14.13
C ILE A 988 14.08 -21.83 -12.77
N VAL A 989 13.14 -22.26 -11.93
CA VAL A 989 13.44 -22.98 -10.68
C VAL A 989 13.23 -24.45 -10.98
N CYS A 990 14.23 -25.29 -10.67
CA CYS A 990 14.19 -26.70 -11.01
C CYS A 990 14.40 -27.56 -9.76
N GLN A 991 13.80 -28.75 -9.76
CA GLN A 991 14.06 -29.80 -8.80
C GLN A 991 15.22 -30.68 -9.30
N ALA A 992 16.14 -31.02 -8.42
CA ALA A 992 17.24 -31.95 -8.72
C ALA A 992 16.71 -33.39 -8.79
N VAL A 993 17.09 -34.12 -9.82
CA VAL A 993 16.79 -35.55 -10.00
C VAL A 993 18.02 -36.29 -10.49
N GLU A 994 18.11 -37.57 -10.16
CA GLU A 994 19.13 -38.45 -10.72
C GLU A 994 18.67 -38.97 -12.08
N TYR A 995 19.52 -38.80 -13.10
CA TYR A 995 19.26 -39.24 -14.47
C TYR A 995 20.56 -39.76 -15.10
N GLU A 996 20.58 -41.04 -15.49
CA GLU A 996 21.73 -41.70 -16.13
C GLU A 996 23.06 -41.50 -15.36
N GLY A 997 23.03 -41.62 -14.02
CA GLY A 997 24.21 -41.47 -13.16
C GLY A 997 24.69 -40.03 -12.98
N ASN A 998 23.96 -39.03 -13.50
CA ASN A 998 24.26 -37.61 -13.35
C ASN A 998 23.07 -36.86 -12.71
N VAL A 999 23.34 -35.69 -12.13
CA VAL A 999 22.29 -34.79 -11.67
C VAL A 999 21.68 -34.06 -12.87
N ALA A 1000 20.38 -34.23 -13.06
CA ALA A 1000 19.57 -33.47 -13.99
C ALA A 1000 18.56 -32.60 -13.25
N PHE A 1001 17.99 -31.62 -13.94
CA PHE A 1001 17.07 -30.65 -13.35
C PHE A 1001 15.72 -30.64 -14.06
N VAL A 1002 14.65 -30.83 -13.30
CA VAL A 1002 13.26 -30.77 -13.80
C VAL A 1002 12.65 -29.42 -13.42
N PRO A 1003 12.23 -28.57 -14.37
CA PRO A 1003 11.61 -27.29 -14.05
C PRO A 1003 10.33 -27.45 -13.21
N LYS A 1004 10.19 -26.67 -12.13
CA LYS A 1004 8.93 -26.55 -11.36
C LYS A 1004 7.91 -25.83 -12.25
N TYR A 1005 6.91 -26.59 -12.73
CA TYR A 1005 5.77 -26.16 -13.55
C TYR A 1005 6.02 -24.96 -14.48
N GLU A 1006 6.69 -25.19 -15.61
CA GLU A 1006 6.85 -24.20 -16.68
C GLU A 1006 6.22 -24.73 -17.97
N LYS A 1007 4.93 -24.43 -18.19
CA LYS A 1007 4.15 -24.94 -19.34
C LYS A 1007 4.83 -24.66 -20.69
N ARG A 1008 5.56 -23.54 -20.80
CA ARG A 1008 6.21 -23.10 -22.04
C ARG A 1008 7.39 -23.98 -22.46
N LEU A 1009 8.06 -24.67 -21.53
CA LEU A 1009 9.15 -25.60 -21.87
C LEU A 1009 8.62 -26.99 -22.26
N GLY A 1010 7.41 -27.35 -21.85
CA GLY A 1010 6.84 -28.68 -22.07
C GLY A 1010 7.41 -29.73 -21.10
N LYS A 1011 7.33 -31.01 -21.49
CA LYS A 1011 7.90 -32.13 -20.73
C LYS A 1011 9.35 -32.38 -21.17
N GLY A 1012 10.26 -32.53 -20.21
CA GLY A 1012 11.68 -32.72 -20.46
C GLY A 1012 12.51 -32.43 -19.21
N LEU A 1013 13.83 -32.46 -19.35
CA LEU A 1013 14.77 -32.20 -18.26
C LEU A 1013 16.04 -31.51 -18.77
N LEU A 1014 16.72 -30.81 -17.85
CA LEU A 1014 17.98 -30.13 -18.11
C LEU A 1014 19.14 -31.07 -17.78
N VAL A 1015 19.86 -31.51 -18.81
CA VAL A 1015 20.98 -32.44 -18.69
C VAL A 1015 22.29 -31.67 -18.69
N LYS A 1016 23.21 -32.09 -17.83
CA LYS A 1016 24.58 -31.55 -17.76
C LYS A 1016 25.37 -31.96 -19.00
N ARG A 1017 26.02 -31.02 -19.68
CA ARG A 1017 26.71 -31.29 -20.96
C ARG A 1017 28.14 -31.79 -20.82
N PHE A 1018 28.85 -31.35 -19.79
CA PHE A 1018 30.27 -31.66 -19.56
C PHE A 1018 30.48 -32.02 -18.08
N ALA A 1019 31.38 -32.96 -17.79
CA ALA A 1019 31.64 -33.43 -16.42
C ALA A 1019 32.09 -32.28 -15.50
N ASP A 1020 32.91 -31.36 -16.01
CA ASP A 1020 33.58 -30.32 -15.21
C ASP A 1020 32.86 -28.95 -15.23
N GLU A 1021 31.88 -28.74 -16.10
CA GLU A 1021 31.17 -27.44 -16.22
C GLU A 1021 29.74 -27.51 -15.68
N GLN A 1022 29.31 -26.48 -14.95
CA GLN A 1022 27.95 -26.30 -14.46
C GLN A 1022 27.01 -25.77 -15.56
N VAL A 1023 27.02 -26.43 -16.72
CA VAL A 1023 26.27 -26.05 -17.93
C VAL A 1023 25.25 -27.10 -18.29
N TYR A 1024 24.01 -26.66 -18.47
CA TYR A 1024 22.86 -27.51 -18.72
C TYR A 1024 22.18 -27.16 -20.04
N LYS A 1025 21.63 -28.16 -20.74
CA LYS A 1025 20.81 -27.98 -21.95
C LYS A 1025 19.47 -28.66 -21.79
N TRP A 1026 18.44 -28.07 -22.39
CA TRP A 1026 17.09 -28.60 -22.37
C TRP A 1026 17.00 -29.82 -23.30
N ASP A 1027 16.60 -30.96 -22.75
CA ASP A 1027 16.28 -32.17 -23.50
C ASP A 1027 14.78 -32.47 -23.37
N ALA A 1028 14.05 -32.28 -24.47
CA ALA A 1028 12.61 -32.52 -24.56
C ALA A 1028 12.25 -34.01 -24.74
N GLN A 1029 13.22 -34.87 -25.08
CA GLN A 1029 12.99 -36.29 -25.37
C GLN A 1029 13.34 -37.19 -24.18
N ALA A 1030 14.17 -36.71 -23.26
CA ALA A 1030 14.53 -37.44 -22.05
C ALA A 1030 13.29 -37.75 -21.17
N LYS A 1031 13.10 -39.03 -20.85
CA LYS A 1031 12.00 -39.55 -20.03
C LYS A 1031 12.56 -40.07 -18.70
N LEU A 1032 12.01 -39.61 -17.58
CA LEU A 1032 12.31 -40.20 -16.26
C LEU A 1032 11.89 -41.68 -16.26
N LYS A 1033 12.84 -42.57 -15.96
CA LYS A 1033 12.62 -44.04 -15.91
C LYS A 1033 11.80 -44.51 -14.71
N SER A 1034 11.40 -43.63 -13.78
CA SER A 1034 10.65 -44.01 -12.58
C SER A 1034 9.29 -43.32 -12.48
N LYS A 1035 8.26 -44.13 -12.20
CA LYS A 1035 6.88 -43.75 -11.87
C LYS A 1035 6.75 -43.16 -10.45
N LYS A 1036 7.79 -42.54 -9.88
CA LYS A 1036 7.59 -41.67 -8.71
C LYS A 1036 6.93 -40.42 -9.25
N ALA A 1037 5.59 -40.38 -9.17
CA ALA A 1037 4.83 -39.18 -9.41
C ALA A 1037 5.52 -38.05 -8.64
N LEU A 1038 6.06 -37.07 -9.37
CA LEU A 1038 6.42 -35.79 -8.77
C LEU A 1038 5.18 -35.37 -7.96
N PRO A 1039 5.32 -34.99 -6.67
CA PRO A 1039 4.20 -34.51 -5.90
C PRO A 1039 3.48 -33.46 -6.74
N ASP A 1040 2.19 -33.68 -6.97
CA ASP A 1040 1.34 -32.72 -7.64
C ASP A 1040 1.09 -31.56 -6.67
N ASP A 1041 2.15 -30.80 -6.35
CA ASP A 1041 2.09 -29.51 -5.64
C ASP A 1041 1.50 -28.42 -6.56
N SER A 1042 0.74 -28.82 -7.60
CA SER A 1042 0.10 -27.95 -8.59
C SER A 1042 -1.06 -27.13 -8.03
N TYR A 1043 -1.37 -27.29 -6.74
CA TYR A 1043 -2.38 -26.52 -6.02
C TYR A 1043 -1.80 -25.39 -5.14
N GLU A 1044 -0.52 -25.03 -5.27
CA GLU A 1044 -0.07 -23.70 -4.79
C GLU A 1044 -0.47 -22.66 -5.84
N SER A 1045 -1.73 -22.23 -5.78
CA SER A 1045 -2.26 -21.17 -6.63
C SER A 1045 -1.38 -19.92 -6.59
N GLU A 1046 -1.00 -19.40 -7.77
CA GLU A 1046 -0.20 -18.18 -7.96
C GLU A 1046 -0.82 -16.90 -7.34
N ASP A 1047 -2.05 -16.99 -6.84
CA ASP A 1047 -2.76 -15.96 -6.10
C ASP A 1047 -2.72 -16.23 -4.59
N GLY A 1048 -1.71 -15.68 -3.91
CA GLY A 1048 -1.88 -15.21 -2.53
C GLY A 1048 -1.17 -15.97 -1.40
N GLU A 1049 -0.58 -17.14 -1.63
CA GLU A 1049 0.16 -17.80 -0.55
C GLU A 1049 1.54 -17.16 -0.38
N GLU A 1050 1.77 -16.60 0.81
CA GLU A 1050 3.13 -16.47 1.32
C GLU A 1050 3.68 -17.89 1.47
N SER A 1051 4.31 -18.43 0.41
CA SER A 1051 5.19 -19.57 0.60
C SER A 1051 6.17 -19.19 1.70
N PHE A 1052 6.35 -20.08 2.67
CA PHE A 1052 7.34 -19.85 3.71
C PHE A 1052 8.69 -19.85 3.02
N GLU A 1053 9.21 -18.66 2.70
CA GLU A 1053 10.51 -18.48 2.04
C GLU A 1053 11.61 -19.22 2.83
N GLY A 1054 11.47 -19.38 4.16
CA GLY A 1054 12.36 -20.21 4.96
C GLY A 1054 12.33 -21.71 4.60
N LEU A 1055 11.16 -22.24 4.23
CA LEU A 1055 11.05 -23.61 3.71
C LEU A 1055 11.68 -23.75 2.32
N GLU A 1056 11.53 -22.74 1.46
CA GLU A 1056 12.23 -22.71 0.16
C GLU A 1056 13.75 -22.64 0.36
N GLU A 1057 14.23 -21.83 1.30
CA GLU A 1057 15.65 -21.73 1.67
C GLU A 1057 16.18 -23.06 2.23
N ALA A 1058 15.41 -23.74 3.10
CA ALA A 1058 15.75 -25.06 3.62
C ALA A 1058 15.92 -26.09 2.48
N LYS A 1059 14.96 -26.14 1.55
CA LYS A 1059 14.99 -27.03 0.38
C LYS A 1059 16.13 -26.70 -0.59
N GLU A 1060 16.45 -25.42 -0.78
CA GLU A 1060 17.58 -24.99 -1.61
C GLU A 1060 18.92 -25.42 -1.00
N VAL A 1061 19.07 -25.29 0.33
CA VAL A 1061 20.29 -25.68 1.05
C VAL A 1061 20.50 -27.20 1.04
N ARG A 1062 19.42 -28.00 1.10
CA ARG A 1062 19.48 -29.45 0.88
C ARG A 1062 19.84 -29.84 -0.56
N GLY A 1063 19.90 -28.89 -1.48
CA GLY A 1063 20.17 -29.13 -2.90
C GLY A 1063 18.97 -29.71 -3.66
N GLU A 1064 17.78 -29.78 -3.05
CA GLU A 1064 16.56 -30.29 -3.69
C GLU A 1064 16.13 -29.40 -4.86
N TYR A 1065 16.45 -28.10 -4.81
CA TYR A 1065 16.14 -27.15 -5.87
C TYR A 1065 17.34 -26.32 -6.30
N LYS A 1066 17.34 -25.93 -7.57
CA LYS A 1066 18.33 -25.01 -8.16
C LYS A 1066 17.64 -24.01 -9.07
N THR A 1067 18.00 -22.73 -8.96
CA THR A 1067 17.59 -21.72 -9.94
C THR A 1067 18.61 -21.63 -11.07
N LEU A 1068 18.15 -21.85 -12.30
CA LEU A 1068 18.95 -21.78 -13.52
C LEU A 1068 18.56 -20.54 -14.35
N PHE A 1069 19.57 -19.92 -14.97
CA PHE A 1069 19.44 -18.77 -15.85
C PHE A 1069 20.05 -19.06 -17.21
N ARG A 1070 19.55 -18.38 -18.25
CA ARG A 1070 20.19 -18.35 -19.57
C ARG A 1070 20.29 -16.92 -20.10
N ASP A 1071 21.14 -16.72 -21.10
CA ASP A 1071 21.27 -15.48 -21.87
C ASP A 1071 20.55 -15.63 -23.22
N PRO A 1072 19.34 -15.08 -23.38
CA PRO A 1072 18.60 -15.20 -24.64
C PRO A 1072 19.30 -14.57 -25.84
N SER A 1073 20.20 -13.60 -25.61
CA SER A 1073 20.85 -12.86 -26.68
C SER A 1073 22.05 -13.57 -27.31
N GLY A 1074 22.60 -14.59 -26.64
CA GLY A 1074 23.85 -15.23 -27.07
C GLY A 1074 25.12 -14.44 -26.76
N THR A 1075 25.03 -13.30 -26.05
CA THR A 1075 26.13 -12.32 -25.90
C THR A 1075 27.23 -12.79 -24.95
N PHE A 1076 26.84 -13.26 -23.77
CA PHE A 1076 27.75 -13.78 -22.75
C PHE A 1076 27.88 -15.29 -22.80
N PHE A 1077 26.77 -15.96 -23.12
CA PHE A 1077 26.68 -17.42 -23.19
C PHE A 1077 25.83 -17.81 -24.41
N PRO A 1078 26.03 -19.01 -24.98
CA PRO A 1078 25.14 -19.54 -26.01
C PRO A 1078 23.68 -19.58 -25.52
N SER A 1079 22.73 -19.19 -26.39
CA SER A 1079 21.33 -18.96 -26.03
C SER A 1079 20.53 -20.22 -25.64
N ASP A 1080 21.08 -21.39 -25.93
CA ASP A 1080 20.53 -22.70 -25.60
C ASP A 1080 21.11 -23.29 -24.29
N THR A 1081 22.02 -22.59 -23.63
CA THR A 1081 22.67 -23.05 -22.39
C THR A 1081 22.09 -22.41 -21.14
N TRP A 1082 21.97 -23.21 -20.08
CA TRP A 1082 21.49 -22.82 -18.76
C TRP A 1082 22.59 -22.99 -17.72
N ARG A 1083 22.70 -22.05 -16.78
CA ARG A 1083 23.70 -22.07 -15.70
C ARG A 1083 23.07 -21.74 -14.35
N PRO A 1084 23.62 -22.24 -13.24
CA PRO A 1084 23.25 -21.82 -11.89
C PRO A 1084 23.33 -20.30 -11.71
N GLN A 1085 22.38 -19.74 -10.96
CA GLN A 1085 22.29 -18.30 -10.70
C GLN A 1085 23.61 -17.64 -10.28
N VAL A 1086 24.33 -18.22 -9.32
CA VAL A 1086 25.57 -17.64 -8.76
C VAL A 1086 26.64 -17.54 -9.83
N GLU A 1087 26.84 -18.60 -10.61
CA GLU A 1087 27.82 -18.65 -11.68
C GLU A 1087 27.44 -17.71 -12.83
N PHE A 1088 26.18 -17.74 -13.28
CA PHE A 1088 25.68 -16.90 -14.36
C PHE A 1088 25.95 -15.42 -14.10
N TRP A 1089 25.52 -14.90 -12.94
CA TRP A 1089 25.73 -13.49 -12.59
C TRP A 1089 27.19 -13.18 -12.23
N GLY A 1090 27.94 -14.16 -11.69
CA GLY A 1090 29.36 -14.03 -11.41
C GLY A 1090 30.18 -13.75 -12.66
N ILE A 1091 29.97 -14.53 -13.72
CA ILE A 1091 30.68 -14.38 -15.01
C ILE A 1091 30.28 -13.07 -15.70
N VAL A 1092 28.98 -12.75 -15.77
CA VAL A 1092 28.49 -11.49 -16.38
C VAL A 1092 29.14 -10.28 -15.68
N LYS A 1093 29.13 -10.28 -14.34
CA LYS A 1093 29.71 -9.21 -13.53
C LYS A 1093 31.23 -9.12 -13.76
N ALA A 1094 31.96 -10.22 -13.65
CA ALA A 1094 33.42 -10.23 -13.80
C ALA A 1094 33.87 -9.71 -15.17
N ARG A 1095 33.17 -10.10 -16.25
CA ARG A 1095 33.50 -9.65 -17.61
C ARG A 1095 33.26 -8.16 -17.80
N LEU A 1096 32.11 -7.63 -17.32
CA LEU A 1096 31.80 -6.21 -17.42
C LEU A 1096 32.69 -5.35 -16.52
N GLU A 1097 32.95 -5.78 -15.28
CA GLU A 1097 33.84 -5.07 -14.37
C GLU A 1097 35.28 -5.02 -14.89
N LYS A 1098 35.77 -6.11 -15.51
CA LYS A 1098 37.08 -6.13 -16.17
C LYS A 1098 37.19 -5.05 -17.25
N LEU A 1099 36.22 -4.99 -18.16
CA LEU A 1099 36.21 -4.01 -19.26
C LEU A 1099 36.10 -2.57 -18.74
N LEU A 1100 35.19 -2.31 -17.80
CA LEU A 1100 35.05 -0.97 -17.21
C LEU A 1100 36.32 -0.53 -16.49
N ARG A 1101 36.97 -1.44 -15.76
CA ARG A 1101 38.25 -1.17 -15.10
C ARG A 1101 39.37 -0.90 -16.11
N GLU A 1102 39.45 -1.67 -17.19
CA GLU A 1102 40.42 -1.45 -18.27
C GLU A 1102 40.25 -0.06 -18.89
N LYS A 1103 39.02 0.40 -19.12
CA LYS A 1103 38.75 1.77 -19.60
C LYS A 1103 39.28 2.85 -18.66
N ILE A 1104 39.04 2.71 -17.35
CA ILE A 1104 39.55 3.65 -16.33
C ILE A 1104 41.08 3.67 -16.32
N LEU A 1105 41.73 2.50 -16.36
CA LEU A 1105 43.18 2.42 -16.28
C LEU A 1105 43.91 2.85 -17.57
N THR A 1106 43.25 2.75 -18.73
CA THR A 1106 43.85 3.07 -20.04
C THR A 1106 43.41 4.42 -20.61
N GLY A 1107 42.38 5.05 -20.04
CA GLY A 1107 41.81 6.30 -20.52
C GLY A 1107 41.11 6.20 -21.89
N ARG A 1108 40.69 5.01 -22.31
CA ARG A 1108 40.08 4.71 -23.63
C ARG A 1108 38.63 4.22 -23.54
#